data_AF-A0A4P5WJI5-F1
#
_entry.id   AF-A0A4P5WJI5-F1
#
_cell.length_a   1.000
_cell.length_b   1.000
_cell.length_c   1.000
_cell.angle_alpha   90.00
_cell.angle_beta   90.00
_cell.angle_gamma   90.00
#
_symmetry.space_group_name_H-M   'P 1'
#
loop_
_entity.id
_entity.type
_entity.pdbx_description
1 polymer ?
#
loop_
_entity_poly.entity_id
_entity_poly.type
_entity_poly.pdbx_seq_one_letter_code
_entity_poly.pdbx_strand_id
1 'polypeptide(L)'
;MHSNLLRIMSTAACLLFAAVARTDDKPAAAAGQFLVWQGGEQLPGTLLSAADQQLQWSSPLFQQPLQIRTSVLSAVRFPTTAHAPQSTDDQFRVLLRGGDVLLGRITALSDQLLELQAEHCGPLQIPLAEISVLQRLQLGSGILYNGPAGLEDWKTVNQLTEQEEQQRQQMLQQMQRQGQRQGAQQAAATELKSARSLFVWNAQPDGSLATSRQDATLFLPLQLPEKFQVEVVLTFQQRPAFLLSFGRNADTSPRIETWLDTLTASVSSAYQQLQLISDQDRTLHLHCFVDRTRGSLTVASGEGKPLGSVRHTPAAQAGKAAAGNNLQALGNLLGNIVANAAGASPAASAAPAASTDGLLLRSQGGTTQLRRLRVSAWNGNIPEIRAGNGLRLETVGGEVLFGSLQAATEPAVLGIQSEGSVRTLPLGQLSAVIFPPAETRPDPQQGARITWQDGTSLSGQLLSISENTARLQAPWSATAVPASLESARAVMFLGSTAPAPAPDRLQHPGGTLQGQLLTVDGPQPIQWQPPGSSNSSPLQNGGPARFQRQQQVRHFSAREDFFSESPDVLYLQNDDVLPCRIQSWTAETVTFSSPFTANTTVPAAAVVAVEISPPGRIHQRNFDSQQWTGRTEFADERKTAVFRGNVSLINAGILTGDTVRCRVTWPENCYGSLTVSLFGDSGRQSQATTHVTMTFQDSMVQFTETAPSVRQNNFWRGFNPQQSRNIVQSPNRSIVLQLTVRGGRVIAAADGREIRSFRLNPAGAATRSLGFHANITSAGQVVQNGKVIEGSGVRVSEFEVDTIAGGSIRQFIEQETRAATLTIPRFRRQTPPTHALIAPNGDVLRGALVSLDSKQVVFESRLEELRLDRSRIAAIIRLQTPAAGNTKDASQAPADDDSGFVLEDTAADKSLRLLLADGYRLTAAVDRADGGQLSVSSKLLGSCKIPADALREAWVGAPFTENSEPAFDSWIASSAPEPDWDIPEADGGSSAASALVGTTPADFDLQMLDGQRFRLSEHKGKVVVLDFWATWCGPCVAALPEYISAVSGFDADKVLFVAVNQQESSEQIRAFLSEKKLSPAVALDRTASVAEQFKVTGIPHTVIISPAGTVETVHTGFRQGAGTEMKNTIQQILDGTWKRPAAADAPPAQPDQPAQPPAEKPVLRE
;
A
#
# COMPACT_ATOMS: atom_id res chain seq x y z
N MET A 1 8.10 45.43 -69.72
CA MET A 1 9.55 45.32 -69.46
C MET A 1 9.66 44.68 -68.08
N HIS A 2 10.06 43.41 -67.99
CA HIS A 2 11.45 42.97 -67.74
C HIS A 2 12.01 43.56 -66.43
N SER A 3 12.51 42.82 -65.43
CA SER A 3 12.74 41.38 -65.17
C SER A 3 13.13 41.26 -63.66
N ASN A 4 13.19 40.13 -62.95
CA ASN A 4 13.11 38.70 -63.26
C ASN A 4 12.71 37.88 -62.00
N LEU A 5 11.93 36.81 -62.20
CA LEU A 5 11.96 35.49 -61.52
C LEU A 5 12.03 35.36 -59.96
N LEU A 6 11.21 34.55 -59.27
CA LEU A 6 9.88 33.97 -59.55
C LEU A 6 9.28 33.30 -58.27
N ARG A 7 8.02 33.64 -57.91
CA ARG A 7 6.89 32.74 -57.45
C ARG A 7 7.07 31.75 -56.24
N ILE A 8 6.12 31.56 -55.30
CA ILE A 8 4.68 31.94 -55.14
C ILE A 8 4.31 32.32 -53.69
N MET A 9 3.35 33.26 -53.57
CA MET A 9 2.54 33.68 -52.40
C MET A 9 1.04 33.40 -52.66
N SER A 10 0.08 33.30 -51.71
CA SER A 10 0.08 33.21 -50.23
C SER A 10 -1.36 32.95 -49.70
N THR A 11 -1.51 32.64 -48.40
CA THR A 11 -2.65 32.98 -47.50
C THR A 11 -4.11 32.68 -47.86
N ALA A 12 -4.82 32.01 -46.92
CA ALA A 12 -6.11 32.46 -46.40
C ALA A 12 -6.27 31.98 -44.93
N ALA A 13 -6.98 32.74 -44.09
CA ALA A 13 -7.13 32.47 -42.65
C ALA A 13 -8.57 32.75 -42.17
N CYS A 14 -8.89 32.33 -40.94
CA CYS A 14 -10.10 32.66 -40.15
C CYS A 14 -11.43 32.00 -40.60
N LEU A 15 -12.37 31.59 -39.72
CA LEU A 15 -12.48 31.61 -38.24
C LEU A 15 -13.56 30.60 -37.76
N LEU A 16 -13.47 30.18 -36.48
CA LEU A 16 -14.55 29.76 -35.55
C LEU A 16 -15.57 28.65 -35.94
N PHE A 17 -15.59 27.54 -35.18
CA PHE A 17 -16.38 27.51 -33.93
C PHE A 17 -15.93 26.36 -32.99
N ALA A 18 -16.24 26.49 -31.69
CA ALA A 18 -15.87 25.54 -30.65
C ALA A 18 -16.89 24.40 -30.50
N ALA A 19 -16.42 23.25 -30.01
CA ALA A 19 -17.24 22.25 -29.32
C ALA A 19 -16.51 21.79 -28.05
N VAL A 20 -16.91 22.35 -26.91
CA VAL A 20 -16.47 21.88 -25.59
C VAL A 20 -17.20 20.58 -25.29
N ALA A 21 -16.49 19.46 -25.30
CA ALA A 21 -16.96 18.22 -24.72
C ALA A 21 -16.43 18.10 -23.27
N ARG A 22 -17.15 18.72 -22.33
CA ARG A 22 -17.09 18.31 -20.91
C ARG A 22 -18.05 17.16 -20.72
N THR A 23 -17.54 15.96 -20.56
CA THR A 23 -18.22 14.84 -19.90
C THR A 23 -17.19 14.08 -19.09
N ASP A 24 -17.47 13.90 -17.81
CA ASP A 24 -16.61 13.12 -16.90
C ASP A 24 -16.56 11.66 -17.33
N ASP A 25 -15.43 11.25 -17.90
CA ASP A 25 -15.12 9.84 -18.14
C ASP A 25 -13.77 9.50 -17.51
N LYS A 26 -13.73 8.37 -16.79
CA LYS A 26 -12.47 7.78 -16.36
C LYS A 26 -11.63 7.48 -17.60
N PRO A 27 -10.31 7.74 -17.59
CA PRO A 27 -9.46 7.37 -18.73
C PRO A 27 -9.43 5.84 -18.87
N ALA A 28 -10.24 5.32 -19.78
CA ALA A 28 -10.06 3.98 -20.32
C ALA A 28 -8.68 3.93 -20.98
N ALA A 29 -7.88 2.92 -20.65
CA ALA A 29 -6.52 2.80 -21.18
C ALA A 29 -6.56 2.61 -22.71
N ALA A 30 -6.20 3.66 -23.45
CA ALA A 30 -6.07 3.57 -24.90
C ALA A 30 -4.99 2.55 -25.27
N ALA A 31 -5.26 1.72 -26.28
CA ALA A 31 -4.41 0.60 -26.67
C ALA A 31 -3.14 1.07 -27.41
N GLY A 32 -2.12 1.49 -26.64
CA GLY A 32 -0.80 1.90 -27.14
C GLY A 32 0.24 0.78 -27.12
N GLN A 33 1.45 1.07 -27.63
CA GLN A 33 2.60 0.18 -27.49
C GLN A 33 3.22 0.32 -26.08
N PHE A 34 3.90 -0.72 -25.60
CA PHE A 34 4.59 -0.72 -24.31
C PHE A 34 6.03 -1.19 -24.44
N LEU A 35 6.97 -0.38 -23.96
CA LEU A 35 8.37 -0.76 -23.78
C LEU A 35 8.52 -1.48 -22.45
N VAL A 36 9.18 -2.64 -22.44
CA VAL A 36 9.28 -3.52 -21.27
C VAL A 36 10.76 -3.75 -20.92
N TRP A 37 11.16 -3.45 -19.68
CA TRP A 37 12.51 -3.73 -19.18
C TRP A 37 12.65 -5.19 -18.72
N GLN A 38 13.89 -5.66 -18.59
CA GLN A 38 14.20 -7.00 -18.03
C GLN A 38 13.72 -7.19 -16.58
N GLY A 39 13.52 -6.09 -15.82
CA GLY A 39 12.87 -6.11 -14.51
C GLY A 39 11.33 -6.24 -14.55
N GLY A 40 10.70 -6.31 -15.72
CA GLY A 40 9.25 -6.40 -15.91
C GLY A 40 8.50 -5.06 -15.90
N GLU A 41 9.21 -3.95 -15.68
CA GLU A 41 8.67 -2.59 -15.72
C GLU A 41 8.22 -2.20 -17.13
N GLN A 42 7.19 -1.35 -17.24
CA GLN A 42 6.56 -1.02 -18.52
C GLN A 42 6.37 0.49 -18.68
N LEU A 43 6.68 1.01 -19.88
CA LEU A 43 6.46 2.39 -20.28
C LEU A 43 5.57 2.44 -21.53
N PRO A 44 4.36 3.01 -21.46
CA PRO A 44 3.54 3.25 -22.66
C PRO A 44 4.22 4.25 -23.60
N GLY A 45 3.94 4.13 -24.91
CA GLY A 45 4.54 5.00 -25.93
C GLY A 45 4.47 4.42 -27.34
N THR A 46 5.46 4.81 -28.16
CA THR A 46 5.60 4.44 -29.56
C THR A 46 7.07 4.25 -29.90
N LEU A 47 7.40 3.12 -30.54
CA LEU A 47 8.68 2.87 -31.17
C LEU A 47 8.87 3.80 -32.38
N LEU A 48 9.91 4.64 -32.37
CA LEU A 48 10.25 5.51 -33.50
C LEU A 48 11.25 4.84 -34.45
N SER A 49 12.30 4.26 -33.88
CA SER A 49 13.36 3.56 -34.62
C SER A 49 14.18 2.66 -33.70
N ALA A 50 14.99 1.78 -34.27
CA ALA A 50 16.08 1.12 -33.57
C ALA A 50 17.25 0.91 -34.55
N ALA A 51 18.49 1.00 -34.06
CA ALA A 51 19.72 0.72 -34.80
C ALA A 51 20.88 0.57 -33.80
N ASP A 52 21.95 -0.15 -34.15
CA ASP A 52 23.18 -0.23 -33.34
C ASP A 52 22.96 -0.59 -31.86
N GLN A 53 22.06 -1.55 -31.60
CA GLN A 53 21.60 -1.95 -30.26
C GLN A 53 20.96 -0.83 -29.42
N GLN A 54 20.57 0.29 -30.03
CA GLN A 54 19.77 1.35 -29.41
C GLN A 54 18.37 1.42 -30.02
N LEU A 55 17.44 1.94 -29.25
CA LEU A 55 16.03 2.07 -29.57
C LEU A 55 15.56 3.49 -29.22
N GLN A 56 14.89 4.16 -30.14
CA GLN A 56 14.26 5.46 -29.92
C GLN A 56 12.79 5.27 -29.54
N TRP A 57 12.44 5.65 -28.32
CA TRP A 57 11.10 5.50 -27.76
C TRP A 57 10.47 6.87 -27.49
N SER A 58 9.36 7.18 -28.16
CA SER A 58 8.50 8.29 -27.77
C SER A 58 7.53 7.83 -26.69
N SER A 59 7.28 8.63 -25.66
CA SER A 59 6.31 8.29 -24.61
C SER A 59 5.55 9.54 -24.18
N PRO A 60 4.23 9.46 -23.90
CA PRO A 60 3.47 10.57 -23.34
C PRO A 60 3.89 10.96 -21.91
N LEU A 61 4.86 10.26 -21.30
CA LEU A 61 5.47 10.69 -20.05
C LEU A 61 6.63 11.67 -20.24
N PHE A 62 7.24 11.75 -21.43
CA PHE A 62 8.53 12.43 -21.64
C PHE A 62 8.44 13.43 -22.80
N GLN A 63 8.99 14.64 -22.61
CA GLN A 63 8.93 15.70 -23.63
C GLN A 63 9.79 15.38 -24.87
N GLN A 64 10.85 14.61 -24.69
CA GLN A 64 11.75 14.16 -25.76
C GLN A 64 11.84 12.63 -25.81
N PRO A 65 12.00 12.01 -26.99
CA PRO A 65 12.21 10.58 -27.12
C PRO A 65 13.46 10.10 -26.36
N LEU A 66 13.35 8.91 -25.79
CA LEU A 66 14.41 8.24 -25.04
C LEU A 66 15.23 7.34 -25.98
N GLN A 67 16.55 7.33 -25.81
CA GLN A 67 17.50 6.49 -26.56
C GLN A 67 17.99 5.36 -25.66
N ILE A 68 17.36 4.18 -25.75
CA ILE A 68 17.55 3.10 -24.77
C ILE A 68 18.29 1.92 -25.41
N ARG A 69 19.32 1.40 -24.71
CA ARG A 69 20.03 0.18 -25.13
C ARG A 69 19.10 -1.04 -25.08
N THR A 70 19.03 -1.81 -26.16
CA THR A 70 18.18 -2.99 -26.26
C THR A 70 18.54 -4.08 -25.25
N SER A 71 19.78 -4.12 -24.75
CA SER A 71 20.24 -5.09 -23.75
C SER A 71 19.65 -4.94 -22.33
N VAL A 72 18.99 -3.81 -22.02
CA VAL A 72 18.23 -3.63 -20.76
C VAL A 72 16.73 -3.92 -20.92
N LEU A 73 16.29 -4.10 -22.17
CA LEU A 73 14.90 -4.33 -22.53
C LEU A 73 14.61 -5.83 -22.62
N SER A 74 13.39 -6.20 -22.27
CA SER A 74 12.82 -7.53 -22.49
C SER A 74 12.03 -7.57 -23.80
N ALA A 75 11.21 -6.54 -24.06
CA ALA A 75 10.42 -6.44 -25.29
C ALA A 75 9.93 -5.02 -25.59
N VAL A 76 9.57 -4.77 -26.86
CA VAL A 76 8.47 -3.86 -27.23
C VAL A 76 7.22 -4.72 -27.43
N ARG A 77 6.10 -4.35 -26.82
CA ARG A 77 4.79 -4.96 -27.03
C ARG A 77 3.89 -4.02 -27.83
N PHE A 78 3.14 -4.57 -28.77
CA PHE A 78 2.18 -3.87 -29.62
C PHE A 78 0.76 -4.24 -29.19
N PRO A 79 -0.25 -3.37 -29.43
CA PRO A 79 -1.64 -3.68 -29.13
C PRO A 79 -2.17 -4.79 -30.04
N THR A 80 -3.04 -5.66 -29.50
CA THR A 80 -3.78 -6.66 -30.30
C THR A 80 -4.71 -5.95 -31.28
N THR A 81 -4.66 -6.33 -32.56
CA THR A 81 -5.59 -5.84 -33.59
C THR A 81 -6.71 -6.84 -33.80
N ALA A 82 -7.96 -6.38 -33.86
CA ALA A 82 -9.15 -7.24 -33.77
C ALA A 82 -9.42 -8.17 -34.97
N HIS A 83 -8.50 -8.25 -35.94
CA HIS A 83 -8.58 -9.13 -37.11
C HIS A 83 -7.23 -9.81 -37.33
N ALA A 84 -7.14 -11.10 -36.95
CA ALA A 84 -6.17 -11.98 -37.60
C ALA A 84 -6.55 -12.09 -39.10
N PRO A 85 -5.58 -12.08 -40.03
CA PRO A 85 -5.88 -12.27 -41.44
C PRO A 85 -6.58 -13.61 -41.66
N GLN A 86 -7.68 -13.62 -42.42
CA GLN A 86 -8.29 -14.88 -42.84
C GLN A 86 -7.31 -15.59 -43.78
N SER A 87 -6.72 -16.70 -43.32
CA SER A 87 -5.80 -17.49 -44.13
C SER A 87 -6.46 -17.86 -45.45
N THR A 88 -5.72 -17.72 -46.55
CA THR A 88 -6.16 -18.13 -47.89
C THR A 88 -5.85 -19.61 -48.13
N ASP A 89 -6.60 -20.25 -49.06
CA ASP A 89 -6.58 -21.69 -49.36
C ASP A 89 -5.20 -22.31 -49.73
N ASP A 90 -4.14 -21.50 -49.86
CA ASP A 90 -2.80 -21.95 -50.31
C ASP A 90 -1.64 -21.56 -49.39
N GLN A 91 -1.90 -21.35 -48.09
CA GLN A 91 -0.87 -20.99 -47.11
C GLN A 91 -0.19 -22.19 -46.44
N PHE A 92 1.11 -22.04 -46.20
CA PHE A 92 1.96 -22.96 -45.48
C PHE A 92 2.58 -22.29 -44.25
N ARG A 93 2.67 -23.06 -43.17
CA ARG A 93 3.51 -22.82 -42.01
C ARG A 93 4.84 -23.54 -42.19
N VAL A 94 5.93 -22.79 -42.13
CA VAL A 94 7.31 -23.26 -42.21
C VAL A 94 7.95 -23.14 -40.83
N LEU A 95 8.25 -24.27 -40.19
CA LEU A 95 8.98 -24.32 -38.92
C LEU A 95 10.46 -24.54 -39.19
N LEU A 96 11.29 -23.58 -38.80
CA LEU A 96 12.74 -23.65 -38.98
C LEU A 96 13.42 -24.30 -37.76
N ARG A 97 14.59 -24.91 -37.97
CA ARG A 97 15.37 -25.59 -36.93
C ARG A 97 15.86 -24.64 -35.82
N GLY A 98 16.00 -23.35 -36.15
CA GLY A 98 16.26 -22.28 -35.18
C GLY A 98 15.05 -21.85 -34.33
N GLY A 99 13.88 -22.47 -34.51
CA GLY A 99 12.66 -22.18 -33.74
C GLY A 99 11.72 -21.14 -34.36
N ASP A 100 12.13 -20.49 -35.45
CA ASP A 100 11.30 -19.54 -36.21
C ASP A 100 10.11 -20.22 -36.90
N VAL A 101 9.01 -19.49 -37.04
CA VAL A 101 7.76 -19.92 -37.67
C VAL A 101 7.39 -18.90 -38.75
N LEU A 102 7.39 -19.30 -40.01
CA LEU A 102 7.03 -18.40 -41.12
C LEU A 102 5.72 -18.85 -41.76
N LEU A 103 4.75 -17.94 -41.90
CA LEU A 103 3.55 -18.17 -42.68
C LEU A 103 3.67 -17.53 -44.08
N GLY A 104 3.25 -18.25 -45.11
CA GLY A 104 3.31 -17.75 -46.49
C GLY A 104 2.86 -18.76 -47.53
N ARG A 105 2.82 -18.33 -48.80
CA ARG A 105 2.57 -19.22 -49.94
C ARG A 105 3.91 -19.67 -50.54
N ILE A 106 4.06 -20.96 -50.78
CA ILE A 106 5.24 -21.52 -51.45
C ILE A 106 5.20 -21.15 -52.93
N THR A 107 6.24 -20.49 -53.45
CA THR A 107 6.35 -20.11 -54.87
C THR A 107 7.21 -21.10 -55.66
N ALA A 108 8.25 -21.66 -55.05
CA ALA A 108 9.08 -22.72 -55.62
C ALA A 108 9.72 -23.58 -54.52
N LEU A 109 10.11 -24.80 -54.86
CA LEU A 109 10.76 -25.75 -53.94
C LEU A 109 11.70 -26.65 -54.74
N SER A 110 13.02 -26.51 -54.54
CA SER A 110 14.04 -27.37 -55.15
C SER A 110 14.51 -28.46 -54.20
N ASP A 111 15.60 -29.16 -54.52
CA ASP A 111 16.33 -30.06 -53.62
C ASP A 111 17.22 -29.32 -52.59
N GLN A 112 17.43 -28.01 -52.76
CA GLN A 112 18.30 -27.20 -51.89
C GLN A 112 17.58 -26.07 -51.14
N LEU A 113 16.55 -25.47 -51.73
CA LEU A 113 15.89 -24.27 -51.18
C LEU A 113 14.37 -24.28 -51.36
N LEU A 114 13.70 -23.60 -50.44
CA LEU A 114 12.30 -23.21 -50.52
C LEU A 114 12.20 -21.71 -50.84
N GLU A 115 11.40 -21.35 -51.83
CA GLU A 115 10.96 -19.97 -52.04
C GLU A 115 9.57 -19.78 -51.42
N LEU A 116 9.46 -18.85 -50.48
CA LEU A 116 8.25 -18.57 -49.72
C LEU A 116 7.89 -17.09 -49.88
N GLN A 117 6.70 -16.81 -50.39
CA GLN A 117 6.08 -15.50 -50.26
C GLN A 117 5.47 -15.41 -48.85
N ALA A 118 6.27 -14.97 -47.88
CA ALA A 118 5.86 -14.83 -46.48
C ALA A 118 4.97 -13.60 -46.28
N GLU A 119 3.99 -13.69 -45.38
CA GLU A 119 3.03 -12.61 -45.14
C GLU A 119 3.71 -11.33 -44.62
N HIS A 120 4.51 -11.47 -43.56
CA HIS A 120 5.14 -10.32 -42.89
C HIS A 120 6.54 -9.97 -43.41
N CYS A 121 7.15 -10.85 -44.20
CA CYS A 121 8.55 -10.70 -44.62
C CYS A 121 8.75 -10.61 -46.15
N GLY A 122 7.69 -10.76 -46.94
CA GLY A 122 7.78 -10.77 -48.40
C GLY A 122 8.45 -12.04 -48.95
N PRO A 123 9.11 -11.97 -50.12
CA PRO A 123 9.75 -13.15 -50.72
C PRO A 123 11.02 -13.54 -49.96
N LEU A 124 11.07 -14.80 -49.53
CA LEU A 124 12.20 -15.41 -48.80
C LEU A 124 12.74 -16.62 -49.54
N GLN A 125 14.07 -16.79 -49.50
CA GLN A 125 14.75 -18.02 -49.90
C GLN A 125 15.30 -18.70 -48.64
N ILE A 126 14.82 -19.90 -48.35
CA ILE A 126 15.10 -20.64 -47.11
C ILE A 126 15.83 -21.94 -47.49
N PRO A 127 17.07 -22.19 -47.03
CA PRO A 127 17.74 -23.46 -47.27
C PRO A 127 16.95 -24.63 -46.67
N LEU A 128 16.75 -25.72 -47.41
CA LEU A 128 15.98 -26.87 -46.92
C LEU A 128 16.61 -27.54 -45.68
N ALA A 129 17.93 -27.43 -45.54
CA ALA A 129 18.66 -27.86 -44.35
C ALA A 129 18.18 -27.14 -43.07
N GLU A 130 17.69 -25.90 -43.17
CA GLU A 130 17.21 -25.09 -42.04
C GLU A 130 15.72 -25.36 -41.72
N ILE A 131 15.02 -26.15 -42.54
CA ILE A 131 13.61 -26.47 -42.35
C ILE A 131 13.46 -27.76 -41.54
N SER A 132 12.52 -27.74 -40.58
CA SER A 132 12.12 -28.91 -39.79
C SER A 132 10.74 -29.43 -40.18
N VAL A 133 9.77 -28.54 -40.43
CA VAL A 133 8.42 -28.89 -40.87
C VAL A 133 7.89 -27.87 -41.87
N LEU A 134 7.27 -28.34 -42.95
CA LEU A 134 6.31 -27.58 -43.77
C LEU A 134 4.92 -28.13 -43.49
N GLN A 135 3.93 -27.29 -43.24
CA GLN A 135 2.57 -27.72 -42.92
C GLN A 135 1.56 -26.79 -43.60
N ARG A 136 0.60 -27.33 -44.36
CA ARG A 136 -0.45 -26.53 -44.99
C ARG A 136 -1.47 -26.08 -43.93
N LEU A 137 -1.90 -24.81 -43.96
CA LEU A 137 -2.79 -24.21 -42.97
C LEU A 137 -4.27 -24.48 -43.25
N GLN A 138 -4.71 -24.26 -44.48
CA GLN A 138 -6.07 -24.58 -44.93
C GLN A 138 -6.08 -25.68 -45.97
N LEU A 139 -6.96 -26.65 -45.72
CA LEU A 139 -7.36 -27.75 -46.58
C LEU A 139 -8.78 -28.13 -46.17
N GLY A 140 -9.63 -28.53 -47.12
CA GLY A 140 -10.95 -29.12 -46.86
C GLY A 140 -10.88 -30.53 -46.26
N SER A 141 -10.01 -30.78 -45.27
CA SER A 141 -9.59 -32.12 -44.83
C SER A 141 -9.50 -32.26 -43.30
N GLY A 142 -10.64 -32.12 -42.61
CA GLY A 142 -10.83 -32.69 -41.28
C GLY A 142 -9.98 -32.16 -40.12
N ILE A 143 -9.19 -31.09 -40.27
CA ILE A 143 -8.52 -30.44 -39.13
C ILE A 143 -9.55 -29.55 -38.40
N LEU A 144 -9.61 -29.67 -37.08
CA LEU A 144 -10.58 -28.99 -36.20
C LEU A 144 -9.95 -27.84 -35.40
N TYR A 145 -8.66 -27.98 -35.03
CA TYR A 145 -7.90 -26.93 -34.36
C TYR A 145 -6.41 -27.05 -34.66
N ASN A 146 -5.70 -25.93 -34.69
CA ASN A 146 -4.24 -25.87 -34.89
C ASN A 146 -3.70 -24.62 -34.19
N GLY A 147 -2.91 -24.79 -33.12
CA GLY A 147 -2.42 -23.70 -32.28
C GLY A 147 -1.43 -24.19 -31.21
N PRO A 148 -1.32 -23.53 -30.04
CA PRO A 148 -1.95 -22.25 -29.71
C PRO A 148 -1.32 -21.07 -30.47
N ALA A 149 -2.08 -19.99 -30.65
CA ALA A 149 -1.65 -18.71 -31.21
C ALA A 149 -1.89 -17.57 -30.20
N GLY A 150 -1.63 -17.82 -28.91
CA GLY A 150 -2.04 -16.97 -27.80
C GLY A 150 -3.30 -17.48 -27.07
N LEU A 151 -3.86 -16.63 -26.21
CA LEU A 151 -4.94 -16.97 -25.27
C LEU A 151 -6.36 -16.76 -25.83
N GLU A 152 -6.49 -16.28 -27.07
CA GLU A 152 -7.76 -15.76 -27.59
C GLU A 152 -8.83 -16.85 -27.76
N ASP A 153 -8.44 -18.04 -28.23
CA ASP A 153 -9.32 -19.22 -28.28
C ASP A 153 -9.59 -19.83 -26.89
N TRP A 154 -8.85 -19.43 -25.86
CA TRP A 154 -8.67 -20.20 -24.63
C TRP A 154 -9.33 -19.56 -23.42
N LYS A 155 -10.28 -20.27 -22.81
CA LYS A 155 -10.91 -19.85 -21.56
C LYS A 155 -10.02 -20.23 -20.38
N THR A 156 -9.51 -19.21 -19.67
CA THR A 156 -8.95 -19.43 -18.33
C THR A 156 -10.10 -19.64 -17.33
N VAL A 157 -9.92 -20.51 -16.35
CA VAL A 157 -11.02 -20.90 -15.44
C VAL A 157 -11.60 -19.71 -14.65
N ASN A 158 -10.83 -18.63 -14.46
CA ASN A 158 -11.31 -17.38 -13.84
C ASN A 158 -12.45 -16.69 -14.60
N GLN A 159 -12.61 -16.93 -15.92
CA GLN A 159 -13.76 -16.41 -16.70
C GLN A 159 -14.97 -17.35 -16.66
N LEU A 160 -14.80 -18.59 -16.22
CA LEU A 160 -15.90 -19.53 -16.00
C LEU A 160 -16.49 -19.35 -14.59
N THR A 161 -15.65 -18.94 -13.62
CA THR A 161 -16.12 -18.62 -12.27
C THR A 161 -17.08 -17.43 -12.25
N GLU A 162 -17.01 -16.41 -13.11
CA GLU A 162 -17.94 -15.26 -13.00
C GLU A 162 -19.43 -15.64 -13.10
N GLN A 163 -19.80 -16.61 -13.96
CA GLN A 163 -21.19 -17.09 -14.03
C GLN A 163 -21.56 -18.02 -12.86
N GLU A 164 -20.64 -18.89 -12.44
CA GLU A 164 -20.83 -19.78 -11.28
C GLU A 164 -20.86 -18.99 -9.96
N GLU A 165 -20.13 -17.87 -9.90
CA GLU A 165 -20.05 -16.93 -8.79
C GLU A 165 -21.25 -15.97 -8.78
N GLN A 166 -21.80 -15.57 -9.94
CA GLN A 166 -23.12 -14.94 -10.02
C GLN A 166 -24.23 -15.89 -9.53
N GLN A 167 -24.24 -17.16 -9.94
CA GLN A 167 -25.20 -18.16 -9.43
C GLN A 167 -25.02 -18.41 -7.93
N ARG A 168 -23.77 -18.52 -7.46
CA ARG A 168 -23.45 -18.66 -6.03
C ARG A 168 -23.80 -17.40 -5.23
N GLN A 169 -23.67 -16.20 -5.80
CA GLN A 169 -24.12 -14.95 -5.19
C GLN A 169 -25.65 -14.86 -5.15
N GLN A 170 -26.37 -15.30 -6.17
CA GLN A 170 -27.84 -15.40 -6.13
C GLN A 170 -28.31 -16.42 -5.08
N MET A 171 -27.64 -17.57 -4.97
CA MET A 171 -27.89 -18.57 -3.93
C MET A 171 -27.56 -18.04 -2.52
N LEU A 172 -26.49 -17.27 -2.37
CA LEU A 172 -26.13 -16.58 -1.13
C LEU A 172 -27.12 -15.45 -0.78
N GLN A 173 -27.66 -14.73 -1.76
CA GLN A 173 -28.73 -13.74 -1.53
C GLN A 173 -30.04 -14.42 -1.10
N GLN A 174 -30.37 -15.59 -1.65
CA GLN A 174 -31.50 -16.41 -1.17
C GLN A 174 -31.27 -16.89 0.27
N MET A 175 -30.05 -17.36 0.62
CA MET A 175 -29.73 -17.75 2.00
C MET A 175 -29.64 -16.56 2.97
N GLN A 176 -29.22 -15.38 2.52
CA GLN A 176 -29.23 -14.15 3.34
C GLN A 176 -30.65 -13.72 3.72
N ARG A 177 -31.65 -13.97 2.87
CA ARG A 177 -33.08 -13.79 3.20
C ARG A 177 -33.58 -14.77 4.27
N GLN A 178 -32.83 -15.83 4.59
CA GLN A 178 -33.18 -16.84 5.61
C GLN A 178 -32.41 -16.66 6.95
N GLY A 179 -31.64 -15.58 7.13
CA GLY A 179 -31.33 -15.08 8.47
C GLY A 179 -30.13 -15.66 9.23
N GLN A 180 -29.14 -16.28 8.58
CA GLN A 180 -27.85 -16.63 9.23
C GLN A 180 -26.73 -15.67 8.82
N ARG A 181 -26.22 -14.86 9.78
CA ARG A 181 -25.69 -13.53 9.46
C ARG A 181 -24.18 -13.27 9.62
N GLN A 182 -23.38 -14.16 10.20
CA GLN A 182 -22.01 -13.79 10.66
C GLN A 182 -20.83 -14.68 10.18
N GLY A 183 -21.05 -15.91 9.69
CA GLY A 183 -19.93 -16.75 9.21
C GLY A 183 -19.43 -16.46 7.79
N ALA A 184 -20.34 -16.12 6.87
CA ALA A 184 -20.05 -16.14 5.43
C ALA A 184 -19.21 -14.95 4.92
N GLN A 185 -19.27 -13.78 5.58
CA GLN A 185 -18.62 -12.56 5.09
C GLN A 185 -17.09 -12.55 5.28
N GLN A 186 -16.59 -13.15 6.37
CA GLN A 186 -15.13 -13.20 6.63
C GLN A 186 -14.39 -14.20 5.71
N ALA A 187 -15.02 -15.30 5.33
CA ALA A 187 -14.46 -16.22 4.34
C ALA A 187 -14.35 -15.56 2.95
N ALA A 188 -15.45 -14.99 2.45
CA ALA A 188 -15.49 -14.35 1.13
C ALA A 188 -14.49 -13.17 1.01
N ALA A 189 -14.38 -12.32 2.05
CA ALA A 189 -13.44 -11.20 2.05
C ALA A 189 -11.95 -11.63 2.07
N THR A 190 -11.66 -12.88 2.44
CA THR A 190 -10.30 -13.43 2.47
C THR A 190 -9.88 -13.98 1.11
N GLU A 191 -10.77 -14.68 0.40
CA GLU A 191 -10.48 -15.21 -0.96
C GLU A 191 -10.42 -14.10 -2.04
N LEU A 192 -11.23 -13.05 -1.93
CA LEU A 192 -11.22 -11.90 -2.85
C LEU A 192 -9.89 -11.13 -2.87
N LYS A 193 -9.07 -11.20 -1.81
CA LYS A 193 -7.72 -10.59 -1.79
C LYS A 193 -6.68 -11.40 -2.56
N SER A 194 -6.90 -12.70 -2.77
CA SER A 194 -6.04 -13.57 -3.60
C SER A 194 -6.35 -13.50 -5.10
N ALA A 195 -7.48 -12.91 -5.50
CA ALA A 195 -7.93 -12.87 -6.89
C ALA A 195 -7.24 -11.80 -7.78
N ARG A 196 -6.42 -10.89 -7.21
CA ARG A 196 -5.75 -9.80 -7.96
C ARG A 196 -4.45 -10.23 -8.67
N SER A 197 -4.46 -11.37 -9.36
CA SER A 197 -3.44 -11.74 -10.36
C SER A 197 -4.12 -12.13 -11.66
N LEU A 198 -4.24 -11.18 -12.61
CA LEU A 198 -5.08 -11.31 -13.80
C LEU A 198 -4.62 -12.35 -14.85
N PHE A 199 -3.48 -13.01 -14.66
CA PHE A 199 -2.91 -13.93 -15.64
C PHE A 199 -2.40 -15.22 -14.98
N VAL A 200 -3.18 -16.30 -15.11
CA VAL A 200 -2.84 -17.65 -14.57
C VAL A 200 -2.03 -18.46 -15.59
N TRP A 201 -2.36 -18.33 -16.87
CA TRP A 201 -1.52 -18.67 -18.00
C TRP A 201 -1.17 -17.38 -18.73
N ASN A 202 0.01 -17.34 -19.33
CA ASN A 202 0.51 -16.21 -20.11
C ASN A 202 0.79 -16.70 -21.53
N ALA A 203 0.15 -16.07 -22.51
CA ALA A 203 0.58 -16.20 -23.89
C ALA A 203 2.02 -15.67 -23.98
N GLN A 204 2.97 -16.57 -24.21
CA GLN A 204 4.36 -16.22 -24.47
C GLN A 204 4.42 -15.41 -25.77
N PRO A 205 5.47 -14.60 -25.97
CA PRO A 205 5.54 -13.79 -27.17
C PRO A 205 5.53 -14.64 -28.45
N ASP A 206 6.14 -15.82 -28.44
CA ASP A 206 6.18 -16.82 -29.54
C ASP A 206 4.83 -17.53 -29.86
N GLY A 207 3.71 -17.05 -29.31
CA GLY A 207 2.37 -17.64 -29.48
C GLY A 207 2.08 -18.85 -28.59
N SER A 208 3.09 -19.49 -28.00
CA SER A 208 2.90 -20.59 -27.06
C SER A 208 2.20 -20.11 -25.78
N LEU A 209 1.60 -21.02 -25.02
CA LEU A 209 1.00 -20.70 -23.71
C LEU A 209 1.90 -21.25 -22.61
N ALA A 210 2.29 -20.45 -21.62
CA ALA A 210 3.07 -20.94 -20.49
C ALA A 210 2.52 -20.48 -19.13
N THR A 211 2.79 -21.29 -18.11
CA THR A 211 2.51 -20.97 -16.72
C THR A 211 3.58 -21.57 -15.81
N SER A 212 3.96 -20.83 -14.77
CA SER A 212 4.75 -21.31 -13.64
C SER A 212 3.90 -21.58 -12.39
N ARG A 213 2.57 -21.47 -12.52
CA ARG A 213 1.61 -21.67 -11.43
C ARG A 213 1.09 -23.10 -11.44
N GLN A 214 1.17 -23.76 -10.29
CA GLN A 214 0.55 -25.06 -10.05
C GLN A 214 -0.98 -24.95 -10.14
N ASP A 215 -1.63 -26.00 -10.67
CA ASP A 215 -3.07 -26.13 -10.93
C ASP A 215 -3.69 -25.09 -11.88
N ALA A 216 -2.84 -24.29 -12.53
CA ALA A 216 -3.22 -23.38 -13.59
C ALA A 216 -3.90 -24.15 -14.73
N THR A 217 -5.16 -23.82 -15.03
CA THR A 217 -6.02 -24.56 -15.96
C THR A 217 -6.49 -23.70 -17.12
N LEU A 218 -6.46 -24.28 -18.32
CA LEU A 218 -6.94 -23.75 -19.60
C LEU A 218 -8.01 -24.68 -20.18
N PHE A 219 -9.03 -24.10 -20.81
CA PHE A 219 -10.04 -24.83 -21.57
C PHE A 219 -10.20 -24.24 -22.98
N LEU A 220 -9.99 -25.07 -24.00
CA LEU A 220 -10.26 -24.78 -25.41
C LEU A 220 -11.66 -25.31 -25.76
N PRO A 221 -12.69 -24.47 -25.91
CA PRO A 221 -14.01 -24.90 -26.39
C PRO A 221 -13.91 -25.34 -27.86
N LEU A 222 -14.27 -26.58 -28.16
CA LEU A 222 -14.18 -27.14 -29.51
C LEU A 222 -15.24 -28.23 -29.70
N GLN A 223 -15.90 -28.25 -30.87
CA GLN A 223 -16.81 -29.35 -31.23
C GLN A 223 -15.99 -30.56 -31.64
N LEU A 224 -16.00 -31.62 -30.83
CA LEU A 224 -15.20 -32.83 -31.05
C LEU A 224 -16.08 -33.94 -31.66
N PRO A 225 -15.74 -34.48 -32.84
CA PRO A 225 -16.52 -35.55 -33.46
C PRO A 225 -16.40 -36.86 -32.66
N GLU A 226 -17.15 -37.88 -33.07
CA GLU A 226 -17.10 -39.21 -32.44
C GLU A 226 -15.70 -39.83 -32.41
N LYS A 227 -14.88 -39.53 -33.43
CA LYS A 227 -13.51 -40.02 -33.57
C LYS A 227 -12.58 -38.90 -34.00
N PHE A 228 -11.53 -38.66 -33.21
CA PHE A 228 -10.55 -37.61 -33.48
C PHE A 228 -9.15 -38.01 -33.01
N GLN A 229 -8.16 -37.30 -33.55
CA GLN A 229 -6.77 -37.34 -33.15
C GLN A 229 -6.38 -35.99 -32.53
N VAL A 230 -5.55 -36.04 -31.49
CA VAL A 230 -4.87 -34.87 -30.93
C VAL A 230 -3.37 -35.09 -30.97
N GLU A 231 -2.65 -34.20 -31.63
CA GLU A 231 -1.20 -34.06 -31.51
C GLU A 231 -0.91 -32.93 -30.53
N VAL A 232 -0.03 -33.16 -29.56
CA VAL A 232 0.34 -32.16 -28.54
C VAL A 232 1.86 -32.16 -28.28
N VAL A 233 2.43 -30.97 -28.10
CA VAL A 233 3.81 -30.78 -27.62
C VAL A 233 3.81 -29.88 -26.39
N LEU A 234 4.32 -30.42 -25.28
CA LEU A 234 4.50 -29.74 -24.00
C LEU A 234 5.99 -29.65 -23.66
N THR A 235 6.45 -28.51 -23.14
CA THR A 235 7.80 -28.31 -22.62
C THR A 235 7.79 -27.89 -21.15
N PHE A 236 8.82 -28.29 -20.40
CA PHE A 236 8.87 -28.17 -18.94
C PHE A 236 10.26 -27.72 -18.45
N GLN A 237 10.30 -26.76 -17.51
CA GLN A 237 11.56 -26.40 -16.80
C GLN A 237 11.95 -27.38 -15.69
N GLN A 238 11.05 -28.26 -15.31
CA GLN A 238 11.26 -29.36 -14.37
C GLN A 238 10.82 -30.66 -15.03
N ARG A 239 10.76 -31.74 -14.26
CA ARG A 239 10.11 -33.00 -14.65
C ARG A 239 8.65 -32.72 -15.10
N PRO A 240 8.15 -33.33 -16.19
CA PRO A 240 6.78 -33.17 -16.65
C PRO A 240 5.72 -33.40 -15.57
N ALA A 241 4.82 -32.41 -15.42
CA ALA A 241 3.74 -32.43 -14.44
C ALA A 241 2.48 -31.76 -15.02
N PHE A 242 1.55 -32.56 -15.57
CA PHE A 242 0.36 -32.04 -16.27
C PHE A 242 -0.81 -33.03 -16.32
N LEU A 243 -2.01 -32.49 -16.58
CA LEU A 243 -3.18 -33.24 -17.01
C LEU A 243 -3.74 -32.63 -18.31
N LEU A 244 -3.99 -33.48 -19.31
CA LEU A 244 -4.68 -33.16 -20.56
C LEU A 244 -5.95 -34.02 -20.67
N SER A 245 -7.12 -33.39 -20.68
CA SER A 245 -8.43 -34.04 -20.77
C SER A 245 -9.12 -33.75 -22.11
N PHE A 246 -9.65 -34.80 -22.72
CA PHE A 246 -10.41 -34.75 -23.99
C PHE A 246 -11.91 -34.50 -23.71
N GLY A 247 -12.17 -33.41 -22.99
CA GLY A 247 -13.49 -32.93 -22.58
C GLY A 247 -13.40 -32.04 -21.33
N ARG A 248 -14.46 -31.26 -21.04
CA ARG A 248 -14.46 -30.28 -19.94
C ARG A 248 -14.38 -30.91 -18.53
N ASN A 249 -14.91 -32.13 -18.34
CA ASN A 249 -14.87 -32.83 -17.06
C ASN A 249 -13.87 -34.00 -17.10
N ALA A 250 -12.68 -33.76 -16.54
CA ALA A 250 -11.57 -34.72 -16.53
C ALA A 250 -11.89 -36.05 -15.81
N ASP A 251 -12.82 -36.08 -14.86
CA ASP A 251 -13.17 -37.32 -14.15
C ASP A 251 -13.93 -38.30 -15.06
N THR A 252 -14.69 -37.76 -16.02
CA THR A 252 -15.55 -38.54 -16.94
C THR A 252 -14.96 -38.68 -18.35
N SER A 253 -14.12 -37.74 -18.77
CA SER A 253 -13.52 -37.73 -20.11
C SER A 253 -12.26 -38.61 -20.19
N PRO A 254 -11.95 -39.15 -21.39
CA PRO A 254 -10.60 -39.67 -21.66
C PRO A 254 -9.54 -38.61 -21.34
N ARG A 255 -8.42 -39.01 -20.73
CA ARG A 255 -7.35 -38.08 -20.36
C ARG A 255 -5.96 -38.73 -20.31
N ILE A 256 -4.94 -37.89 -20.32
CA ILE A 256 -3.53 -38.24 -20.08
C ILE A 256 -3.02 -37.36 -18.94
N GLU A 257 -2.34 -37.95 -17.99
CA GLU A 257 -1.84 -37.27 -16.79
C GLU A 257 -0.53 -37.90 -16.29
N THR A 258 0.25 -37.15 -15.53
CA THR A 258 1.47 -37.66 -14.88
C THR A 258 1.22 -38.07 -13.44
N TRP A 259 1.45 -39.35 -13.14
CA TRP A 259 1.37 -39.92 -11.79
C TRP A 259 2.78 -40.27 -11.31
N LEU A 260 3.37 -39.45 -10.43
CA LEU A 260 4.74 -39.62 -9.91
C LEU A 260 5.75 -39.84 -11.07
N ASP A 261 6.22 -41.09 -11.17
CA ASP A 261 7.03 -41.74 -12.19
C ASP A 261 6.63 -41.50 -13.66
N THR A 262 5.32 -41.41 -13.90
CA THR A 262 4.75 -42.18 -15.01
C THR A 262 3.70 -41.41 -15.79
N LEU A 263 3.83 -41.40 -17.11
CA LEU A 263 2.76 -40.98 -18.01
C LEU A 263 1.63 -42.01 -17.98
N THR A 264 0.41 -41.60 -17.65
CA THR A 264 -0.74 -42.49 -17.50
C THR A 264 -1.89 -41.99 -18.39
N ALA A 265 -2.47 -42.89 -19.18
CA ALA A 265 -3.73 -42.64 -19.88
C ALA A 265 -4.89 -43.27 -19.11
N SER A 266 -6.04 -42.61 -19.09
CA SER A 266 -7.24 -43.12 -18.41
C SER A 266 -8.53 -42.78 -19.16
N VAL A 267 -9.54 -43.64 -19.03
CA VAL A 267 -10.91 -43.44 -19.49
C VAL A 267 -11.84 -43.93 -18.39
N SER A 268 -12.56 -42.99 -17.76
CA SER A 268 -13.39 -43.25 -16.59
C SER A 268 -12.57 -43.94 -15.48
N SER A 269 -12.91 -45.16 -15.07
CA SER A 269 -12.17 -45.94 -14.05
C SER A 269 -11.02 -46.80 -14.60
N ALA A 270 -10.90 -46.96 -15.93
CA ALA A 270 -9.82 -47.72 -16.55
C ALA A 270 -8.59 -46.82 -16.75
N TYR A 271 -7.40 -47.33 -16.44
CA TYR A 271 -6.14 -46.62 -16.66
C TYR A 271 -5.03 -47.56 -17.15
N GLN A 272 -4.03 -47.01 -17.83
CA GLN A 272 -2.82 -47.69 -18.25
C GLN A 272 -1.61 -46.78 -18.09
N GLN A 273 -0.55 -47.30 -17.46
CA GLN A 273 0.77 -46.68 -17.46
C GLN A 273 1.42 -46.84 -18.84
N LEU A 274 1.87 -45.73 -19.42
CA LEU A 274 2.38 -45.66 -20.80
C LEU A 274 3.91 -45.67 -20.85
N GLN A 275 4.57 -44.84 -20.03
CA GLN A 275 6.02 -44.62 -20.07
C GLN A 275 6.51 -44.00 -18.76
N LEU A 276 7.72 -44.40 -18.31
CA LEU A 276 8.45 -43.72 -17.25
C LEU A 276 9.07 -42.41 -17.76
N ILE A 277 8.96 -41.36 -16.94
CA ILE A 277 9.47 -40.02 -17.18
C ILE A 277 10.58 -39.73 -16.16
N SER A 278 11.62 -39.01 -16.57
CA SER A 278 12.77 -38.59 -15.78
C SER A 278 12.88 -37.07 -15.66
N ASP A 279 13.81 -36.59 -14.84
CA ASP A 279 14.13 -35.16 -14.73
C ASP A 279 14.88 -34.62 -15.98
N GLN A 280 15.25 -35.48 -16.92
CA GLN A 280 15.88 -35.09 -18.19
C GLN A 280 14.83 -34.87 -19.31
N ASP A 281 13.61 -35.39 -19.17
CA ASP A 281 12.56 -35.34 -20.18
C ASP A 281 11.87 -33.97 -20.24
N ARG A 282 12.55 -32.97 -20.82
CA ARG A 282 12.06 -31.57 -20.87
C ARG A 282 10.95 -31.30 -21.89
N THR A 283 10.67 -32.27 -22.76
CA THR A 283 9.71 -32.15 -23.86
C THR A 283 8.92 -33.44 -23.98
N LEU A 284 7.59 -33.35 -24.08
CA LEU A 284 6.72 -34.47 -24.42
C LEU A 284 5.98 -34.16 -25.74
N HIS A 285 6.08 -35.07 -26.71
CA HIS A 285 5.36 -35.03 -27.99
C HIS A 285 4.53 -36.31 -28.11
N LEU A 286 3.20 -36.15 -28.17
CA LEU A 286 2.25 -37.26 -28.11
C LEU A 286 1.22 -37.16 -29.24
N HIS A 287 0.87 -38.30 -29.82
CA HIS A 287 -0.31 -38.48 -30.67
C HIS A 287 -1.35 -39.31 -29.92
N CYS A 288 -2.56 -38.77 -29.81
CA CYS A 288 -3.66 -39.33 -29.01
C CYS A 288 -4.85 -39.60 -29.93
N PHE A 289 -5.28 -40.85 -30.05
CA PHE A 289 -6.41 -41.27 -30.88
C PHE A 289 -7.60 -41.61 -29.97
N VAL A 290 -8.69 -40.86 -30.11
CA VAL A 290 -9.89 -40.96 -29.25
C VAL A 290 -11.06 -41.49 -30.07
N ASP A 291 -11.65 -42.60 -29.62
CA ASP A 291 -12.94 -43.10 -30.09
C ASP A 291 -13.95 -42.95 -28.96
N ARG A 292 -14.82 -41.93 -29.07
CA ARG A 292 -15.87 -41.64 -28.08
C ARG A 292 -16.93 -42.75 -28.08
N THR A 293 -17.23 -43.35 -29.24
CA THR A 293 -18.26 -44.41 -29.35
C THR A 293 -17.85 -45.70 -28.63
N ARG A 294 -16.54 -45.98 -28.59
CA ARG A 294 -15.97 -47.17 -27.92
C ARG A 294 -15.35 -46.88 -26.56
N GLY A 295 -15.37 -45.62 -26.10
CA GLY A 295 -14.71 -45.20 -24.86
C GLY A 295 -13.24 -45.62 -24.82
N SER A 296 -12.49 -45.38 -25.90
CA SER A 296 -11.07 -45.77 -25.96
C SER A 296 -10.13 -44.64 -26.38
N LEU A 297 -8.96 -44.60 -25.75
CA LEU A 297 -7.87 -43.67 -25.98
C LEU A 297 -6.59 -44.48 -26.24
N THR A 298 -6.00 -44.29 -27.41
CA THR A 298 -4.69 -44.87 -27.78
C THR A 298 -3.65 -43.76 -27.88
N VAL A 299 -2.45 -43.99 -27.34
CA VAL A 299 -1.38 -42.99 -27.28
C VAL A 299 -0.10 -43.54 -27.91
N ALA A 300 0.53 -42.73 -28.75
CA ALA A 300 1.84 -42.97 -29.35
C ALA A 300 2.77 -41.77 -29.10
N SER A 301 4.10 -41.99 -29.14
CA SER A 301 5.07 -40.91 -29.15
C SER A 301 5.01 -40.13 -30.47
N GLY A 302 5.64 -38.95 -30.53
CA GLY A 302 5.81 -38.18 -31.79
C GLY A 302 6.50 -38.95 -32.92
N GLU A 303 7.35 -39.93 -32.59
CA GLU A 303 8.00 -40.83 -33.55
C GLU A 303 7.06 -41.95 -34.05
N GLY A 304 5.87 -42.09 -33.48
CA GLY A 304 4.90 -43.13 -33.84
C GLY A 304 4.93 -44.39 -32.99
N LYS A 305 5.89 -44.52 -32.07
CA LYS A 305 6.00 -45.69 -31.19
C LYS A 305 4.73 -45.81 -30.32
N PRO A 306 3.98 -46.93 -30.37
CA PRO A 306 2.84 -47.13 -29.49
C PRO A 306 3.28 -47.12 -28.02
N LEU A 307 2.63 -46.30 -27.20
CA LEU A 307 2.88 -46.23 -25.76
C LEU A 307 1.80 -47.00 -24.98
N GLY A 308 0.56 -47.06 -25.48
CA GLY A 308 -0.51 -47.85 -24.88
C GLY A 308 -1.90 -47.52 -25.42
N SER A 309 -2.89 -48.30 -25.01
CA SER A 309 -4.30 -48.12 -25.37
C SER A 309 -5.21 -48.55 -24.21
N VAL A 310 -6.00 -47.62 -23.71
CA VAL A 310 -6.99 -47.85 -22.64
C VAL A 310 -8.40 -47.82 -23.24
N ARG A 311 -9.25 -48.76 -22.82
CA ARG A 311 -10.67 -48.83 -23.21
C ARG A 311 -11.53 -49.05 -21.98
N HIS A 312 -12.61 -48.28 -21.87
CA HIS A 312 -13.68 -48.54 -20.93
C HIS A 312 -14.43 -49.83 -21.31
N THR A 313 -14.39 -50.83 -20.44
CA THR A 313 -15.14 -52.08 -20.61
C THR A 313 -16.35 -52.04 -19.67
N PRO A 314 -17.59 -51.90 -20.16
CA PRO A 314 -18.76 -51.88 -19.29
C PRO A 314 -18.91 -53.24 -18.59
N ALA A 315 -19.16 -53.21 -17.28
CA ALA A 315 -19.16 -54.41 -16.45
C ALA A 315 -20.36 -55.32 -16.74
N ALA A 316 -20.13 -56.38 -17.52
CA ALA A 316 -21.03 -57.52 -17.63
C ALA A 316 -20.23 -58.83 -17.47
N GLN A 317 -20.59 -59.60 -16.44
CA GLN A 317 -20.22 -61.00 -16.22
C GLN A 317 -18.71 -61.35 -16.18
N ALA A 318 -18.13 -61.33 -14.97
CA ALA A 318 -17.05 -62.23 -14.59
C ALA A 318 -17.38 -62.85 -13.22
N GLY A 319 -17.67 -64.15 -13.20
CA GLY A 319 -18.01 -64.88 -11.98
C GLY A 319 -16.85 -65.73 -11.46
N LYS A 320 -16.77 -65.83 -10.13
CA LYS A 320 -16.07 -66.85 -9.30
C LYS A 320 -14.59 -67.15 -9.59
N ALA A 321 -13.82 -67.05 -8.48
CA ALA A 321 -12.40 -67.39 -8.24
C ALA A 321 -11.44 -66.18 -8.34
N ALA A 322 -10.58 -65.88 -7.36
CA ALA A 322 -10.24 -66.59 -6.11
C ALA A 322 -10.24 -65.66 -4.88
N ALA A 323 -10.23 -66.25 -3.68
CA ALA A 323 -10.27 -65.52 -2.40
C ALA A 323 -8.88 -65.09 -1.90
N GLY A 324 -8.83 -63.99 -1.14
CA GLY A 324 -7.61 -63.49 -0.48
C GLY A 324 -7.93 -62.28 0.42
N ASN A 325 -8.11 -62.52 1.72
CA ASN A 325 -8.61 -61.53 2.68
C ASN A 325 -7.63 -60.38 2.97
N ASN A 326 -8.12 -59.14 3.02
CA ASN A 326 -8.23 -58.33 4.25
C ASN A 326 -8.52 -56.85 3.94
N LEU A 327 -9.75 -56.39 4.20
CA LEU A 327 -10.08 -54.98 4.55
C LEU A 327 -11.54 -54.79 5.01
N GLN A 328 -12.16 -55.82 5.63
CA GLN A 328 -13.46 -55.70 6.31
C GLN A 328 -13.29 -55.42 7.81
N ALA A 329 -12.76 -54.24 8.14
CA ALA A 329 -12.80 -53.69 9.51
C ALA A 329 -12.52 -52.18 9.48
N LEU A 330 -13.55 -51.37 9.17
CA LEU A 330 -13.69 -49.93 9.54
C LEU A 330 -14.94 -49.25 8.91
N GLY A 331 -15.64 -49.91 7.98
CA GLY A 331 -16.82 -49.37 7.30
C GLY A 331 -18.20 -49.61 7.95
N ASN A 332 -18.26 -49.79 9.28
CA ASN A 332 -19.51 -50.13 10.00
C ASN A 332 -19.94 -49.07 11.04
N LEU A 333 -19.72 -47.79 10.74
CA LEU A 333 -20.36 -46.68 11.45
C LEU A 333 -20.70 -45.54 10.47
N LEU A 334 -21.91 -45.02 10.61
CA LEU A 334 -22.44 -43.80 9.95
C LEU A 334 -22.84 -43.90 8.46
N GLY A 335 -23.44 -45.03 8.07
CA GLY A 335 -24.43 -45.04 6.99
C GLY A 335 -25.85 -45.17 7.56
N ASN A 336 -26.60 -44.07 7.69
CA ASN A 336 -28.07 -44.01 7.77
C ASN A 336 -28.53 -42.54 7.83
N ILE A 337 -29.71 -42.25 7.26
CA ILE A 337 -30.22 -40.89 6.92
C ILE A 337 -29.40 -40.31 5.73
N VAL A 338 -29.90 -40.20 4.49
CA VAL A 338 -31.24 -39.77 4.04
C VAL A 338 -31.79 -40.69 2.95
N ALA A 339 -33.08 -41.02 3.01
CA ALA A 339 -33.88 -41.47 1.87
C ALA A 339 -35.33 -40.95 1.99
N ASN A 340 -35.94 -40.69 0.83
CA ASN A 340 -37.35 -40.31 0.61
C ASN A 340 -37.83 -38.90 1.03
N ALA A 341 -37.97 -38.02 0.03
CA ALA A 341 -39.30 -37.55 -0.40
C ALA A 341 -39.22 -37.02 -1.86
N ALA A 342 -40.19 -37.38 -2.69
CA ALA A 342 -40.28 -36.94 -4.10
C ALA A 342 -41.52 -36.05 -4.32
N GLY A 343 -41.45 -35.17 -5.31
CA GLY A 343 -42.59 -34.37 -5.78
C GLY A 343 -42.25 -33.69 -7.11
N ALA A 344 -43.14 -33.77 -8.09
CA ALA A 344 -42.87 -33.37 -9.48
C ALA A 344 -43.99 -32.48 -10.06
N SER A 345 -43.61 -31.42 -10.79
CA SER A 345 -44.41 -30.77 -11.85
C SER A 345 -43.57 -29.75 -12.64
N PRO A 346 -43.98 -29.33 -13.85
CA PRO A 346 -43.01 -29.14 -14.94
C PRO A 346 -42.94 -27.72 -15.56
N ALA A 347 -42.04 -27.61 -16.56
CA ALA A 347 -41.97 -26.60 -17.62
C ALA A 347 -41.55 -25.16 -17.23
N ALA A 348 -40.27 -24.85 -17.46
CA ALA A 348 -39.78 -23.52 -17.79
C ALA A 348 -38.74 -23.63 -18.92
N SER A 349 -38.75 -22.69 -19.86
CA SER A 349 -37.94 -22.75 -21.10
C SER A 349 -36.43 -22.61 -20.83
N ALA A 350 -35.63 -23.55 -21.34
CA ALA A 350 -34.18 -23.51 -21.23
C ALA A 350 -33.56 -22.55 -22.26
N ALA A 351 -32.75 -21.61 -21.79
CA ALA A 351 -31.77 -20.89 -22.60
C ALA A 351 -30.63 -21.85 -23.04
N PRO A 352 -29.87 -21.56 -24.12
CA PRO A 352 -28.87 -22.49 -24.63
C PRO A 352 -27.73 -22.71 -23.63
N ALA A 353 -27.50 -23.96 -23.25
CA ALA A 353 -26.42 -24.33 -22.35
C ALA A 353 -25.04 -24.14 -23.04
N ALA A 354 -24.07 -23.59 -22.31
CA ALA A 354 -22.69 -23.51 -22.77
C ALA A 354 -22.12 -24.92 -22.99
N SER A 355 -21.47 -25.17 -24.13
CA SER A 355 -21.00 -26.51 -24.49
C SER A 355 -19.97 -27.05 -23.49
N THR A 356 -20.08 -28.35 -23.19
CA THR A 356 -19.16 -29.13 -22.36
C THR A 356 -18.04 -29.79 -23.18
N ASP A 357 -18.04 -29.57 -24.49
CA ASP A 357 -17.15 -30.18 -25.47
C ASP A 357 -15.92 -29.27 -25.76
N GLY A 358 -14.73 -29.85 -25.76
CA GLY A 358 -13.47 -29.12 -25.86
C GLY A 358 -12.30 -29.86 -25.22
N LEU A 359 -11.15 -29.20 -25.09
CA LEU A 359 -9.94 -29.75 -24.47
C LEU A 359 -9.56 -28.97 -23.21
N LEU A 360 -9.16 -29.67 -22.14
CA LEU A 360 -8.71 -29.06 -20.89
C LEU A 360 -7.25 -29.41 -20.62
N LEU A 361 -6.42 -28.40 -20.36
CA LEU A 361 -5.01 -28.55 -19.98
C LEU A 361 -4.78 -27.93 -18.59
N ARG A 362 -4.18 -28.69 -17.67
CA ARG A 362 -3.82 -28.22 -16.32
C ARG A 362 -2.34 -28.48 -16.04
N SER A 363 -1.61 -27.46 -15.63
CA SER A 363 -0.25 -27.60 -15.08
C SER A 363 -0.33 -28.19 -13.66
N GLN A 364 0.47 -29.19 -13.35
CA GLN A 364 0.51 -29.83 -12.01
C GLN A 364 1.83 -29.56 -11.26
N GLY A 365 2.80 -28.87 -11.88
CA GLY A 365 4.05 -28.50 -11.24
C GLY A 365 5.04 -27.82 -12.19
N GLY A 366 5.95 -27.02 -11.64
CA GLY A 366 6.99 -26.32 -12.39
C GLY A 366 6.46 -25.32 -13.43
N THR A 367 7.36 -24.85 -14.29
CA THR A 367 6.98 -24.08 -15.49
C THR A 367 6.62 -25.04 -16.62
N THR A 368 5.35 -25.01 -17.02
CA THR A 368 4.78 -25.80 -18.13
C THR A 368 4.45 -24.87 -19.30
N GLN A 369 4.77 -25.29 -20.53
CA GLN A 369 4.53 -24.54 -21.75
C GLN A 369 3.90 -25.44 -22.84
N LEU A 370 2.74 -25.04 -23.35
CA LEU A 370 2.09 -25.65 -24.51
C LEU A 370 2.63 -25.01 -25.79
N ARG A 371 3.48 -25.75 -26.52
CA ARG A 371 4.12 -25.29 -27.77
C ARG A 371 3.37 -25.68 -29.04
N ARG A 372 2.57 -26.75 -29.01
CA ARG A 372 1.78 -27.22 -30.16
C ARG A 372 0.55 -27.98 -29.68
N LEU A 373 -0.58 -27.74 -30.35
CA LEU A 373 -1.82 -28.50 -30.24
C LEU A 373 -2.51 -28.52 -31.61
N ARG A 374 -2.66 -29.71 -32.19
CA ARG A 374 -3.43 -29.94 -33.42
C ARG A 374 -4.50 -30.98 -33.14
N VAL A 375 -5.73 -30.70 -33.56
CA VAL A 375 -6.89 -31.59 -33.40
C VAL A 375 -7.48 -31.86 -34.78
N SER A 376 -7.77 -33.10 -35.11
CA SER A 376 -8.37 -33.48 -36.40
C SER A 376 -9.35 -34.63 -36.26
N ALA A 377 -10.41 -34.63 -37.09
CA ALA A 377 -11.27 -35.78 -37.28
C ALA A 377 -10.45 -37.01 -37.72
N TRP A 378 -10.85 -38.19 -37.28
CA TRP A 378 -10.11 -39.42 -37.47
C TRP A 378 -11.04 -40.53 -38.00
N ASN A 379 -10.61 -41.22 -39.06
CA ASN A 379 -11.40 -42.26 -39.73
C ASN A 379 -11.54 -43.57 -38.91
N GLY A 380 -10.86 -43.70 -37.77
CA GLY A 380 -10.89 -44.87 -36.90
C GLY A 380 -9.80 -45.91 -37.18
N ASN A 381 -8.97 -45.73 -38.21
CA ASN A 381 -7.78 -46.54 -38.45
C ASN A 381 -6.57 -45.81 -37.87
N ILE A 382 -5.86 -46.41 -36.91
CA ILE A 382 -4.61 -45.82 -36.41
C ILE A 382 -3.60 -45.85 -37.57
N PRO A 383 -3.03 -44.71 -37.99
CA PRO A 383 -2.03 -44.71 -39.06
C PRO A 383 -0.81 -45.55 -38.65
N GLU A 384 -0.23 -46.31 -39.58
CA GLU A 384 1.11 -46.85 -39.38
C GLU A 384 2.12 -45.70 -39.42
N ILE A 385 2.39 -45.11 -38.25
CA ILE A 385 3.48 -44.14 -38.09
C ILE A 385 4.79 -44.94 -38.06
N ARG A 386 5.27 -45.34 -39.25
CA ARG A 386 6.56 -46.03 -39.41
C ARG A 386 7.71 -45.07 -39.11
N ALA A 387 8.77 -45.57 -38.48
CA ALA A 387 10.06 -44.91 -38.55
C ALA A 387 10.68 -45.24 -39.92
N GLY A 388 10.92 -44.21 -40.75
CA GLY A 388 11.56 -44.34 -42.05
C GLY A 388 12.79 -43.43 -42.14
N ASN A 389 13.76 -43.83 -42.96
CA ASN A 389 14.93 -42.99 -43.25
C ASN A 389 14.54 -41.90 -44.26
N GLY A 390 15.00 -40.68 -44.02
CA GLY A 390 14.74 -39.53 -44.90
C GLY A 390 13.53 -38.70 -44.49
N LEU A 391 13.06 -37.89 -45.42
CA LEU A 391 12.01 -36.90 -45.25
C LEU A 391 10.64 -37.58 -45.28
N ARG A 392 9.79 -37.29 -44.29
CA ARG A 392 8.43 -37.81 -44.13
C ARG A 392 7.43 -36.85 -44.76
N LEU A 393 6.47 -37.39 -45.50
CA LEU A 393 5.42 -36.63 -46.17
C LEU A 393 4.06 -37.15 -45.74
N GLU A 394 3.14 -36.23 -45.47
CA GLU A 394 1.76 -36.53 -45.12
C GLU A 394 0.85 -35.93 -46.18
N THR A 395 0.01 -36.74 -46.83
CA THR A 395 -0.95 -36.25 -47.81
C THR A 395 -2.26 -35.81 -47.16
N VAL A 396 -3.06 -35.03 -47.90
CA VAL A 396 -4.43 -34.63 -47.52
C VAL A 396 -5.34 -35.84 -47.25
N GLY A 397 -5.07 -36.97 -47.92
CA GLY A 397 -5.78 -38.24 -47.73
C GLY A 397 -5.30 -39.09 -46.55
N GLY A 398 -4.30 -38.64 -45.79
CA GLY A 398 -3.72 -39.38 -44.66
C GLY A 398 -2.70 -40.45 -45.04
N GLU A 399 -2.20 -40.46 -46.28
CA GLU A 399 -1.09 -41.31 -46.69
C GLU A 399 0.23 -40.74 -46.15
N VAL A 400 1.13 -41.62 -45.69
CA VAL A 400 2.46 -41.24 -45.20
C VAL A 400 3.54 -41.88 -46.08
N LEU A 401 4.46 -41.07 -46.60
CA LEU A 401 5.57 -41.49 -47.47
C LEU A 401 6.92 -41.07 -46.88
N PHE A 402 7.98 -41.83 -47.20
CA PHE A 402 9.36 -41.56 -46.79
C PHE A 402 10.29 -41.58 -48.01
N GLY A 403 11.25 -40.67 -48.06
CA GLY A 403 12.23 -40.63 -49.15
C GLY A 403 13.19 -39.45 -49.10
N SER A 404 13.95 -39.25 -50.17
CA SER A 404 14.68 -38.01 -50.44
C SER A 404 13.89 -37.11 -51.38
N LEU A 405 13.97 -35.80 -51.15
CA LEU A 405 13.37 -34.78 -52.00
C LEU A 405 14.21 -34.65 -53.27
N GLN A 406 13.57 -34.76 -54.43
CA GLN A 406 14.20 -34.57 -55.75
C GLN A 406 13.70 -33.26 -56.35
N ALA A 407 14.58 -32.53 -57.04
CA ALA A 407 14.28 -31.22 -57.61
C ALA A 407 12.96 -31.23 -58.40
N ALA A 408 12.06 -30.30 -58.05
CA ALA A 408 10.78 -30.13 -58.70
C ALA A 408 10.94 -29.84 -60.19
N THR A 409 10.26 -30.60 -61.05
CA THR A 409 10.23 -30.34 -62.50
C THR A 409 9.25 -29.23 -62.89
N GLU A 410 8.30 -28.91 -62.00
CA GLU A 410 7.31 -27.85 -62.19
C GLU A 410 7.07 -27.10 -60.86
N PRO A 411 6.83 -25.77 -60.89
CA PRO A 411 6.42 -25.05 -59.69
C PRO A 411 5.08 -25.62 -59.18
N ALA A 412 5.03 -25.92 -57.89
CA ALA A 412 3.96 -26.64 -57.20
C ALA A 412 3.91 -28.17 -57.34
N VAL A 413 4.99 -28.85 -57.74
CA VAL A 413 5.08 -30.32 -57.77
C VAL A 413 6.34 -30.85 -57.07
N LEU A 414 6.17 -31.74 -56.08
CA LEU A 414 7.25 -32.35 -55.32
C LEU A 414 7.64 -33.74 -55.86
N GLY A 415 8.89 -33.92 -56.25
CA GLY A 415 9.47 -35.23 -56.57
C GLY A 415 10.03 -35.91 -55.32
N ILE A 416 9.69 -37.19 -55.10
CA ILE A 416 10.10 -37.98 -53.94
C ILE A 416 10.71 -39.28 -54.43
N GLN A 417 11.98 -39.54 -54.11
CA GLN A 417 12.58 -40.84 -54.36
C GLN A 417 12.32 -41.77 -53.17
N SER A 418 11.48 -42.79 -53.39
CA SER A 418 11.05 -43.77 -52.38
C SER A 418 11.14 -45.18 -52.97
N GLU A 419 11.77 -46.11 -52.24
CA GLU A 419 11.92 -47.53 -52.65
C GLU A 419 12.46 -47.74 -54.09
N GLY A 420 13.31 -46.82 -54.57
CA GLY A 420 13.90 -46.87 -55.91
C GLY A 420 13.04 -46.28 -57.04
N SER A 421 11.82 -45.83 -56.75
CA SER A 421 10.93 -45.14 -57.70
C SER A 421 10.78 -43.65 -57.36
N VAL A 422 10.60 -42.82 -58.39
CA VAL A 422 10.28 -41.39 -58.20
C VAL A 422 8.77 -41.22 -58.23
N ARG A 423 8.21 -40.72 -57.14
CA ARG A 423 6.79 -40.38 -57.02
C ARG A 423 6.62 -38.87 -56.98
N THR A 424 5.68 -38.38 -57.78
CA THR A 424 5.48 -36.97 -58.07
C THR A 424 4.13 -36.53 -57.48
N LEU A 425 4.14 -35.57 -56.54
CA LEU A 425 2.95 -35.11 -55.81
C LEU A 425 2.75 -33.59 -55.95
N PRO A 426 1.57 -33.10 -56.38
CA PRO A 426 1.24 -31.67 -56.30
C PRO A 426 1.28 -31.15 -54.86
N LEU A 427 1.78 -29.93 -54.64
CA LEU A 427 1.80 -29.29 -53.31
C LEU A 427 0.41 -29.13 -52.69
N GLY A 428 -0.65 -29.09 -53.51
CA GLY A 428 -2.05 -29.11 -53.06
C GLY A 428 -2.50 -30.44 -52.43
N GLN A 429 -1.77 -31.53 -52.67
CA GLN A 429 -2.04 -32.85 -52.09
C GLN A 429 -1.25 -33.14 -50.82
N LEU A 430 -0.43 -32.20 -50.35
CA LEU A 430 0.37 -32.32 -49.11
C LEU A 430 -0.31 -31.62 -47.94
N SER A 431 -0.45 -32.33 -46.82
CA SER A 431 -0.80 -31.78 -45.50
C SER A 431 0.44 -31.34 -44.73
N ALA A 432 1.50 -32.15 -44.74
CA ALA A 432 2.77 -31.82 -44.08
C ALA A 432 3.98 -32.47 -44.75
N VAL A 433 5.15 -31.87 -44.51
CA VAL A 433 6.48 -32.38 -44.84
C VAL A 433 7.34 -32.23 -43.59
N ILE A 434 7.85 -33.33 -43.05
CA ILE A 434 8.65 -33.38 -41.83
C ILE A 434 10.06 -33.83 -42.23
N PHE A 435 11.04 -32.96 -41.98
CA PHE A 435 12.43 -33.19 -42.32
C PHE A 435 13.10 -34.04 -41.23
N PRO A 436 14.15 -34.83 -41.56
CA PRO A 436 14.88 -35.62 -40.57
C PRO A 436 15.37 -34.75 -39.40
N PRO A 437 15.47 -35.30 -38.17
CA PRO A 437 16.22 -34.64 -37.11
C PRO A 437 17.69 -34.46 -37.55
N ALA A 438 18.19 -33.25 -37.35
CA ALA A 438 19.60 -32.87 -37.46
C ALA A 438 19.93 -32.09 -36.18
N GLU A 439 21.22 -31.80 -35.94
CA GLU A 439 21.65 -31.06 -34.75
C GLU A 439 20.82 -29.79 -34.56
N THR A 440 20.06 -29.74 -33.46
CA THR A 440 19.25 -28.57 -33.11
C THR A 440 20.17 -27.42 -32.78
N ARG A 441 20.09 -26.35 -33.58
CA ARG A 441 20.85 -25.13 -33.32
C ARG A 441 20.45 -24.56 -31.94
N PRO A 442 21.40 -24.11 -31.10
CA PRO A 442 21.06 -23.42 -29.87
C PRO A 442 20.15 -22.22 -30.18
N ASP A 443 19.06 -22.06 -29.41
CA ASP A 443 18.22 -20.85 -29.49
C ASP A 443 19.14 -19.64 -29.27
N PRO A 444 19.15 -18.62 -30.17
CA PRO A 444 20.04 -17.47 -30.03
C PRO A 444 19.80 -16.74 -28.71
N GLN A 445 20.63 -17.04 -27.71
CA GLN A 445 20.60 -16.41 -26.38
C GLN A 445 20.90 -14.90 -26.41
N GLN A 446 21.26 -14.37 -27.58
CA GLN A 446 21.54 -12.98 -27.87
C GLN A 446 20.92 -12.62 -29.22
N GLY A 447 20.13 -11.55 -29.28
CA GLY A 447 19.48 -11.09 -30.50
C GLY A 447 18.10 -10.50 -30.26
N ALA A 448 17.26 -10.50 -31.29
CA ALA A 448 15.85 -10.17 -31.20
C ALA A 448 14.99 -11.26 -31.83
N ARG A 449 13.75 -11.41 -31.33
CA ARG A 449 12.69 -12.23 -31.96
C ARG A 449 11.45 -11.39 -32.12
N ILE A 450 11.00 -11.22 -33.36
CA ILE A 450 9.68 -10.65 -33.67
C ILE A 450 8.66 -11.78 -33.62
N THR A 451 7.46 -11.48 -33.14
CA THR A 451 6.32 -12.38 -33.27
C THR A 451 5.07 -11.57 -33.60
N TRP A 452 4.25 -12.10 -34.50
CA TRP A 452 3.01 -11.52 -35.00
C TRP A 452 1.78 -12.20 -34.36
N GLN A 453 0.60 -11.64 -34.58
CA GLN A 453 -0.65 -12.10 -33.95
C GLN A 453 -1.14 -13.46 -34.49
N ASP A 454 -0.75 -13.80 -35.72
CA ASP A 454 -0.97 -15.10 -36.39
C ASP A 454 -0.08 -16.25 -35.85
N GLY A 455 0.90 -15.94 -35.00
CA GLY A 455 1.91 -16.89 -34.52
C GLY A 455 3.13 -17.08 -35.45
N THR A 456 3.27 -16.27 -36.51
CA THR A 456 4.55 -16.11 -37.23
C THR A 456 5.60 -15.58 -36.24
N SER A 457 6.83 -16.09 -36.26
CA SER A 457 7.98 -15.60 -35.51
C SER A 457 9.28 -15.63 -36.33
N LEU A 458 10.12 -14.61 -36.15
CA LEU A 458 11.40 -14.44 -36.85
C LEU A 458 12.47 -14.00 -35.84
N SER A 459 13.61 -14.70 -35.82
CA SER A 459 14.73 -14.43 -34.91
C SER A 459 15.99 -14.05 -35.67
N GLY A 460 16.78 -13.15 -35.08
CA GLY A 460 18.08 -12.79 -35.64
C GLY A 460 18.72 -11.62 -34.91
N GLN A 461 19.88 -11.19 -35.42
CA GLN A 461 20.46 -9.93 -34.97
C GLN A 461 19.63 -8.78 -35.57
N LEU A 462 19.02 -7.96 -34.71
CA LEU A 462 18.33 -6.75 -35.14
C LEU A 462 19.36 -5.73 -35.67
N LEU A 463 19.27 -5.40 -36.95
CA LEU A 463 20.13 -4.40 -37.60
C LEU A 463 19.50 -3.01 -37.52
N SER A 464 18.22 -2.91 -37.89
CA SER A 464 17.46 -1.67 -37.77
C SER A 464 15.95 -1.88 -37.62
N ILE A 465 15.26 -0.86 -37.15
CA ILE A 465 13.81 -0.64 -37.27
C ILE A 465 13.62 0.79 -37.77
N SER A 466 12.85 0.96 -38.82
CA SER A 466 12.49 2.26 -39.39
C SER A 466 11.03 2.22 -39.87
N GLU A 467 10.28 3.29 -39.57
CA GLU A 467 8.85 3.39 -39.87
C GLU A 467 8.05 2.22 -39.28
N ASN A 468 7.71 1.23 -40.11
CA ASN A 468 6.99 0.03 -39.72
C ASN A 468 7.68 -1.25 -40.25
N THR A 469 9.00 -1.22 -40.46
CA THR A 469 9.79 -2.38 -40.91
C THR A 469 11.04 -2.55 -40.06
N ALA A 470 11.23 -3.76 -39.54
CA ALA A 470 12.46 -4.23 -38.92
C ALA A 470 13.34 -4.97 -39.94
N ARG A 471 14.66 -4.95 -39.74
CA ARG A 471 15.63 -5.74 -40.52
C ARG A 471 16.42 -6.64 -39.60
N LEU A 472 16.31 -7.95 -39.79
CA LEU A 472 16.99 -8.95 -38.97
C LEU A 472 17.97 -9.76 -39.81
N GLN A 473 19.22 -9.88 -39.35
CA GLN A 473 20.12 -10.90 -39.87
C GLN A 473 19.75 -12.24 -39.22
N ALA A 474 18.90 -13.01 -39.90
CA ALA A 474 18.47 -14.32 -39.44
C ALA A 474 19.60 -15.35 -39.62
N PRO A 475 19.80 -16.31 -38.69
CA PRO A 475 20.93 -17.24 -38.73
C PRO A 475 20.94 -18.22 -39.94
N TRP A 476 19.80 -18.33 -40.62
CA TRP A 476 19.53 -19.18 -41.78
C TRP A 476 19.51 -18.40 -43.11
N SER A 477 19.59 -17.06 -43.07
CA SER A 477 19.58 -16.20 -44.27
C SER A 477 20.96 -15.58 -44.50
N ALA A 478 21.40 -15.54 -45.76
CA ALA A 478 22.62 -14.83 -46.16
C ALA A 478 22.42 -13.29 -46.19
N THR A 479 21.18 -12.82 -46.29
CA THR A 479 20.83 -11.39 -46.35
C THR A 479 19.90 -10.99 -45.21
N ALA A 480 19.93 -9.70 -44.84
CA ALA A 480 19.05 -9.17 -43.80
C ALA A 480 17.58 -9.21 -44.25
N VAL A 481 16.77 -10.00 -43.53
CA VAL A 481 15.35 -10.23 -43.77
C VAL A 481 14.56 -8.97 -43.36
N PRO A 482 13.77 -8.36 -44.26
CA PRO A 482 12.81 -7.34 -43.88
C PRO A 482 11.60 -7.99 -43.19
N ALA A 483 11.06 -7.32 -42.18
CA ALA A 483 9.96 -7.81 -41.36
C ALA A 483 9.02 -6.65 -41.02
N SER A 484 7.80 -6.67 -41.56
CA SER A 484 6.77 -5.69 -41.24
C SER A 484 6.45 -5.71 -39.75
N LEU A 485 6.25 -4.55 -39.14
CA LEU A 485 5.73 -4.44 -37.77
C LEU A 485 4.20 -4.25 -37.74
N GLU A 486 3.55 -4.25 -38.91
CA GLU A 486 2.09 -4.33 -39.01
C GLU A 486 1.59 -5.68 -38.46
N SER A 487 0.57 -5.65 -37.61
CA SER A 487 0.08 -6.81 -36.84
C SER A 487 1.13 -7.53 -35.98
N ALA A 488 2.33 -6.94 -35.79
CA ALA A 488 3.29 -7.46 -34.83
C ALA A 488 2.65 -7.47 -33.43
N ARG A 489 3.03 -8.46 -32.63
CA ARG A 489 2.59 -8.63 -31.25
C ARG A 489 3.69 -8.22 -30.28
N ALA A 490 4.93 -8.60 -30.57
CA ALA A 490 6.10 -8.15 -29.83
C ALA A 490 7.39 -8.19 -30.66
N VAL A 491 8.33 -7.29 -30.32
CA VAL A 491 9.76 -7.44 -30.61
C VAL A 491 10.42 -7.77 -29.28
N MET A 492 10.82 -9.03 -29.06
CA MET A 492 11.59 -9.44 -27.89
C MET A 492 13.09 -9.15 -28.09
N PHE A 493 13.78 -8.86 -26.99
CA PHE A 493 15.24 -8.81 -26.93
C PHE A 493 15.74 -9.98 -26.07
N LEU A 494 16.56 -10.84 -26.67
CA LEU A 494 17.04 -12.08 -26.07
C LEU A 494 18.36 -11.81 -25.33
N GLY A 495 18.38 -12.11 -24.03
CA GLY A 495 19.53 -12.01 -23.15
C GLY A 495 19.46 -10.88 -22.12
N SER A 496 19.93 -11.14 -20.89
CA SER A 496 20.26 -10.14 -19.87
C SER A 496 21.08 -10.76 -18.73
N THR A 497 21.96 -9.98 -18.10
CA THR A 497 21.88 -9.59 -16.68
C THR A 497 23.10 -8.74 -16.33
N ALA A 498 22.90 -7.43 -16.18
CA ALA A 498 23.80 -6.59 -15.41
C ALA A 498 23.03 -6.10 -14.17
N PRO A 499 23.42 -6.46 -12.94
CA PRO A 499 22.80 -5.90 -11.75
C PRO A 499 23.19 -4.41 -11.67
N ALA A 500 22.21 -3.53 -11.87
CA ALA A 500 22.39 -2.11 -11.60
C ALA A 500 22.42 -1.87 -10.08
N PRO A 501 23.18 -0.86 -9.59
CA PRO A 501 23.02 -0.37 -8.22
C PRO A 501 21.58 0.10 -7.99
N ALA A 502 21.13 0.12 -6.72
CA ALA A 502 19.77 0.50 -6.32
C ALA A 502 19.34 1.81 -7.02
N PRO A 503 18.45 1.74 -8.02
CA PRO A 503 18.15 2.89 -8.86
C PRO A 503 17.09 3.78 -8.22
N ASP A 504 17.08 5.04 -8.64
CA ASP A 504 16.03 5.99 -8.29
C ASP A 504 14.68 5.48 -8.85
N ARG A 505 13.57 5.99 -8.31
CA ARG A 505 12.22 5.62 -8.77
C ARG A 505 11.40 6.82 -9.25
N LEU A 506 10.73 6.65 -10.37
CA LEU A 506 9.68 7.53 -10.88
C LEU A 506 8.35 6.81 -10.74
N GLN A 507 7.43 7.38 -9.95
CA GLN A 507 6.07 6.88 -9.73
C GLN A 507 5.08 7.77 -10.49
N HIS A 508 4.16 7.16 -11.23
CA HIS A 508 3.13 7.80 -12.06
C HIS A 508 1.85 6.92 -12.03
N PRO A 509 0.62 7.39 -12.35
CA PRO A 509 -0.57 6.55 -12.31
C PRO A 509 -0.50 5.35 -13.27
N GLY A 510 0.32 5.45 -14.32
CA GLY A 510 0.60 4.37 -15.26
C GLY A 510 1.62 3.32 -14.79
N GLY A 511 2.29 3.50 -13.65
CA GLY A 511 3.27 2.54 -13.12
C GLY A 511 4.45 3.17 -12.36
N THR A 512 5.42 2.32 -12.02
CA THR A 512 6.74 2.75 -11.51
C THR A 512 7.82 2.38 -12.51
N LEU A 513 8.75 3.31 -12.73
CA LEU A 513 9.96 3.09 -13.51
C LEU A 513 11.18 3.26 -12.60
N GLN A 514 12.15 2.37 -12.70
CA GLN A 514 13.49 2.62 -12.18
C GLN A 514 14.26 3.56 -13.13
N GLY A 515 15.39 4.10 -12.67
CA GLY A 515 16.22 5.03 -13.44
C GLY A 515 17.17 5.85 -12.58
N GLN A 516 17.52 7.03 -13.06
CA GLN A 516 18.29 8.06 -12.35
C GLN A 516 17.58 9.41 -12.46
N LEU A 517 17.46 10.11 -11.34
CA LEU A 517 17.00 11.48 -11.26
C LEU A 517 18.18 12.43 -11.49
N LEU A 518 18.32 12.91 -12.72
CA LEU A 518 19.36 13.86 -13.07
C LEU A 518 18.90 15.31 -12.85
N THR A 519 19.87 16.14 -12.47
CA THR A 519 19.76 17.60 -12.48
C THR A 519 20.80 18.15 -13.45
N VAL A 520 20.32 18.74 -14.54
CA VAL A 520 21.12 19.23 -15.68
C VAL A 520 21.08 20.75 -15.72
N ASP A 521 22.23 21.41 -15.89
CA ASP A 521 22.28 22.86 -16.00
C ASP A 521 21.47 23.35 -17.22
N GLY A 522 20.54 24.28 -17.00
CA GLY A 522 19.57 24.72 -18.01
C GLY A 522 18.14 24.93 -17.49
N PRO A 523 17.18 25.26 -18.39
CA PRO A 523 15.83 25.72 -18.03
C PRO A 523 14.82 24.60 -17.70
N GLN A 524 15.17 23.34 -17.96
CA GLN A 524 14.41 22.16 -17.53
C GLN A 524 15.36 21.23 -16.80
N PRO A 525 15.74 21.59 -15.55
CA PRO A 525 16.88 20.97 -14.91
C PRO A 525 16.59 19.57 -14.39
N ILE A 526 15.37 19.31 -13.90
CA ILE A 526 14.98 17.99 -13.39
C ILE A 526 14.61 17.10 -14.57
N GLN A 527 15.37 16.02 -14.78
CA GLN A 527 15.18 15.08 -15.88
C GLN A 527 15.30 13.63 -15.41
N TRP A 528 14.63 12.74 -16.12
CA TRP A 528 14.68 11.31 -15.86
C TRP A 528 15.56 10.59 -16.87
N GLN A 529 16.43 9.70 -16.39
CA GLN A 529 17.18 8.77 -17.25
C GLN A 529 16.79 7.32 -16.91
N PRO A 530 16.01 6.63 -17.75
CA PRO A 530 15.73 5.21 -17.57
C PRO A 530 17.00 4.34 -17.64
N PRO A 531 16.98 3.12 -17.08
CA PRO A 531 18.11 2.20 -17.14
C PRO A 531 18.54 1.95 -18.58
N GLY A 532 19.83 2.08 -18.85
CA GLY A 532 20.41 1.90 -20.19
C GLY A 532 20.07 3.00 -21.20
N SER A 533 19.43 4.10 -20.80
CA SER A 533 19.21 5.26 -21.68
C SER A 533 20.49 6.08 -21.84
N SER A 534 20.84 6.51 -23.06
CA SER A 534 21.98 7.42 -23.31
C SER A 534 21.64 8.90 -23.07
N ASN A 535 20.36 9.26 -23.14
CA ASN A 535 19.86 10.60 -22.79
C ASN A 535 18.91 10.54 -21.59
N SER A 536 18.82 11.67 -20.87
CA SER A 536 17.72 11.99 -19.97
C SER A 536 16.63 12.78 -20.70
N SER A 537 15.41 12.77 -20.18
CA SER A 537 14.29 13.54 -20.72
C SER A 537 13.45 14.12 -19.57
N PRO A 538 13.01 15.40 -19.65
CA PRO A 538 12.09 15.97 -18.69
C PRO A 538 10.68 15.38 -18.88
N LEU A 539 9.91 15.28 -17.79
CA LEU A 539 8.54 14.80 -17.87
C LEU A 539 7.65 15.76 -18.66
N GLN A 540 6.69 15.21 -19.40
CA GLN A 540 5.61 15.98 -19.99
C GLN A 540 4.65 16.42 -18.87
N ASN A 541 4.31 17.72 -18.79
CA ASN A 541 3.35 18.22 -17.82
C ASN A 541 1.94 17.69 -18.16
N GLY A 542 1.59 16.53 -17.63
CA GLY A 542 0.36 15.80 -17.97
C GLY A 542 -0.29 14.98 -16.86
N GLY A 543 0.24 15.00 -15.63
CA GLY A 543 -0.35 14.27 -14.51
C GLY A 543 0.53 14.27 -13.24
N PRO A 544 0.02 13.71 -12.13
CA PRO A 544 0.77 13.61 -10.88
C PRO A 544 1.93 12.62 -11.03
N ALA A 545 3.17 13.05 -10.78
CA ALA A 545 4.35 12.19 -10.80
C ALA A 545 5.23 12.46 -9.59
N ARG A 546 5.91 11.42 -9.07
CA ARG A 546 6.86 11.53 -7.96
C ARG A 546 8.20 10.93 -8.35
N PHE A 547 9.24 11.74 -8.33
CA PHE A 547 10.62 11.28 -8.37
C PHE A 547 11.09 11.00 -6.94
N GLN A 548 11.79 9.90 -6.73
CA GLN A 548 12.39 9.53 -5.45
C GLN A 548 13.84 9.07 -5.68
N ARG A 549 14.79 9.81 -5.12
CA ARG A 549 16.22 9.49 -5.15
C ARG A 549 16.54 8.43 -4.09
N GLN A 550 17.28 7.39 -4.49
CA GLN A 550 17.65 6.22 -3.67
C GLN A 550 19.16 6.16 -3.39
N GLN A 551 19.94 7.06 -3.98
CA GLN A 551 21.39 7.22 -3.75
C GLN A 551 21.70 8.12 -2.53
N GLN A 552 22.97 8.37 -2.24
CA GLN A 552 23.40 9.29 -1.17
C GLN A 552 22.96 10.73 -1.49
N VAL A 553 21.84 11.15 -0.91
CA VAL A 553 21.35 12.53 -0.94
C VAL A 553 22.19 13.35 0.06
N ARG A 554 22.51 14.60 -0.28
CA ARG A 554 23.27 15.47 0.63
C ARG A 554 22.38 16.06 1.71
N HIS A 555 22.81 15.95 2.96
CA HIS A 555 22.17 16.59 4.10
C HIS A 555 22.78 17.96 4.36
N PHE A 556 21.95 18.99 4.49
CA PHE A 556 22.34 20.38 4.75
C PHE A 556 22.89 20.57 6.14
N SER A 557 22.27 19.92 7.12
CA SER A 557 22.62 19.98 8.52
C SER A 557 23.93 19.28 8.89
N ALA A 558 24.60 18.65 7.92
CA ALA A 558 25.96 18.14 8.07
C ALA A 558 27.03 19.25 8.11
N ARG A 559 26.68 20.53 7.88
CA ARG A 559 27.58 21.68 8.15
C ARG A 559 27.54 22.02 9.64
N GLU A 560 28.70 22.14 10.28
CA GLU A 560 28.83 22.45 11.72
C GLU A 560 28.02 23.68 12.16
N ASP A 561 28.06 24.76 11.36
CA ASP A 561 27.37 26.01 11.66
C ASP A 561 25.87 26.03 11.30
N PHE A 562 25.32 25.01 10.64
CA PHE A 562 23.97 25.08 10.05
C PHE A 562 22.87 25.46 11.04
N PHE A 563 22.89 24.81 12.21
CA PHE A 563 21.92 25.07 13.28
C PHE A 563 22.18 26.38 14.01
N SER A 564 23.42 26.87 14.00
CA SER A 564 23.73 28.20 14.52
C SER A 564 23.21 29.28 13.57
N GLU A 565 23.38 29.12 12.26
CA GLU A 565 22.87 30.02 11.23
C GLU A 565 21.33 30.07 11.23
N SER A 566 20.68 28.90 11.24
CA SER A 566 19.23 28.73 11.09
C SER A 566 18.61 27.91 12.25
N PRO A 567 18.46 28.47 13.46
CA PRO A 567 18.02 27.73 14.63
C PRO A 567 16.53 27.33 14.60
N ASP A 568 15.69 28.02 13.84
CA ASP A 568 14.23 27.87 13.87
C ASP A 568 13.69 27.00 12.71
N VAL A 569 12.48 26.47 12.86
CA VAL A 569 11.66 25.90 11.77
C VAL A 569 10.47 26.80 11.53
N LEU A 570 10.22 27.17 10.27
CA LEU A 570 9.01 27.87 9.84
C LEU A 570 8.06 26.90 9.12
N TYR A 571 6.78 26.91 9.49
CA TYR A 571 5.72 26.13 8.85
C TYR A 571 4.70 27.09 8.21
N LEU A 572 4.49 26.98 6.89
CA LEU A 572 3.64 27.87 6.11
C LEU A 572 2.31 27.21 5.69
N GLN A 573 1.31 28.03 5.35
CA GLN A 573 -0.03 27.60 4.94
C GLN A 573 -0.05 26.77 3.63
N ASN A 574 1.00 26.83 2.82
CA ASN A 574 1.14 26.09 1.56
C ASN A 574 1.92 24.77 1.71
N ASP A 575 1.94 24.16 2.90
CA ASP A 575 2.77 23.00 3.29
C ASP A 575 4.29 23.21 3.38
N ASP A 576 4.81 24.39 3.04
CA ASP A 576 6.26 24.62 3.05
C ASP A 576 6.82 24.59 4.48
N VAL A 577 7.94 23.89 4.64
CA VAL A 577 8.65 23.72 5.92
C VAL A 577 10.12 23.95 5.68
N LEU A 578 10.65 25.04 6.22
CA LEU A 578 12.02 25.49 5.96
C LEU A 578 12.78 25.84 7.24
N PRO A 579 14.11 25.66 7.25
CA PRO A 579 14.95 26.15 8.33
C PRO A 579 15.16 27.65 8.17
N CYS A 580 15.07 28.39 9.26
CA CYS A 580 15.26 29.82 9.24
C CYS A 580 15.86 30.36 10.55
N ARG A 581 16.11 31.66 10.53
CA ARG A 581 16.36 32.49 11.71
C ARG A 581 15.35 33.63 11.68
N ILE A 582 14.42 33.66 12.62
CA ILE A 582 13.45 34.75 12.73
C ILE A 582 14.17 35.99 13.26
N GLN A 583 14.03 37.09 12.52
CA GLN A 583 14.61 38.39 12.87
C GLN A 583 13.59 39.23 13.62
N SER A 584 12.36 39.28 13.10
CA SER A 584 11.22 39.96 13.70
C SER A 584 9.88 39.32 13.30
N TRP A 585 8.90 39.43 14.19
CA TRP A 585 7.50 39.10 13.95
C TRP A 585 6.64 40.25 14.48
N THR A 586 5.64 40.64 13.69
CA THR A 586 4.61 41.63 14.03
C THR A 586 3.22 41.04 13.78
N ALA A 587 2.14 41.74 14.13
CA ALA A 587 0.79 41.31 13.82
C ALA A 587 0.54 41.08 12.31
N GLU A 588 1.26 41.81 11.44
CA GLU A 588 1.07 41.80 9.99
C GLU A 588 2.10 40.94 9.24
N THR A 589 3.37 40.94 9.66
CA THR A 589 4.48 40.38 8.89
C THR A 589 5.53 39.66 9.75
N VAL A 590 6.24 38.71 9.14
CA VAL A 590 7.35 37.95 9.72
C VAL A 590 8.57 38.07 8.80
N THR A 591 9.69 38.55 9.33
CA THR A 591 10.97 38.65 8.61
C THR A 591 11.96 37.62 9.15
N PHE A 592 12.55 36.85 8.25
CA PHE A 592 13.51 35.80 8.57
C PHE A 592 14.55 35.63 7.46
N SER A 593 15.68 34.98 7.79
CA SER A 593 16.66 34.50 6.81
C SER A 593 16.67 32.97 6.76
N SER A 594 17.00 32.37 5.63
CA SER A 594 17.06 30.92 5.44
C SER A 594 18.32 30.54 4.64
N PRO A 595 18.83 29.29 4.70
CA PRO A 595 19.90 28.85 3.80
C PRO A 595 19.52 28.91 2.32
N PHE A 596 18.21 28.98 2.02
CA PHE A 596 17.66 28.95 0.66
C PHE A 596 17.23 30.32 0.13
N THR A 597 17.05 31.32 1.00
CA THR A 597 16.62 32.68 0.63
C THR A 597 17.21 33.74 1.55
N ALA A 598 17.45 34.93 1.00
CA ALA A 598 17.90 36.11 1.75
C ALA A 598 16.83 36.56 2.78
N ASN A 599 17.06 37.71 3.45
CA ASN A 599 16.08 38.29 4.38
C ASN A 599 14.71 38.46 3.69
N THR A 600 13.80 37.54 4.00
CA THR A 600 12.49 37.39 3.37
C THR A 600 11.43 37.82 4.35
N THR A 601 10.46 38.60 3.88
CA THR A 601 9.31 39.03 4.67
C THR A 601 8.05 38.39 4.08
N VAL A 602 7.30 37.67 4.91
CA VAL A 602 6.01 37.06 4.54
C VAL A 602 4.89 37.63 5.43
N PRO A 603 3.62 37.60 5.00
CA PRO A 603 2.49 37.93 5.88
C PRO A 603 2.45 36.98 7.10
N ALA A 604 2.19 37.52 8.29
CA ALA A 604 2.04 36.71 9.51
C ALA A 604 0.81 35.77 9.46
N ALA A 605 -0.15 36.05 8.57
CA ALA A 605 -1.23 35.13 8.24
C ALA A 605 -0.74 33.84 7.54
N ALA A 606 0.30 33.94 6.72
CA ALA A 606 0.83 32.80 5.94
C ALA A 606 1.62 31.79 6.79
N VAL A 607 1.96 32.13 8.04
CA VAL A 607 2.68 31.26 8.97
C VAL A 607 1.69 30.51 9.87
N VAL A 608 1.74 29.19 9.84
CA VAL A 608 0.92 28.29 10.67
C VAL A 608 1.59 28.05 12.02
N ALA A 609 2.90 27.83 12.03
CA ALA A 609 3.66 27.62 13.26
C ALA A 609 5.15 27.94 13.10
N VAL A 610 5.80 28.09 14.25
CA VAL A 610 7.25 28.16 14.42
C VAL A 610 7.66 27.19 15.50
N GLU A 611 8.71 26.42 15.25
CA GLU A 611 9.46 25.73 16.31
C GLU A 611 10.78 26.48 16.54
N ILE A 612 10.98 26.95 17.76
CA ILE A 612 12.12 27.78 18.16
C ILE A 612 13.20 26.87 18.71
N SER A 613 14.39 26.88 18.10
CA SER A 613 15.55 26.08 18.51
C SER A 613 15.18 24.62 18.89
N PRO A 614 14.46 23.87 18.04
CA PRO A 614 13.82 22.63 18.45
C PRO A 614 14.86 21.62 18.96
N PRO A 615 14.69 21.08 20.19
CA PRO A 615 15.70 20.25 20.86
C PRO A 615 15.95 18.88 20.20
N GLY A 616 15.28 18.61 19.06
CA GLY A 616 15.35 17.37 18.30
C GLY A 616 16.02 17.47 16.93
N ARG A 617 16.61 18.61 16.57
CA ARG A 617 17.34 18.80 15.29
C ARG A 617 18.70 18.07 15.23
N ILE A 618 18.89 17.01 16.01
CA ILE A 618 20.15 16.30 16.12
C ILE A 618 20.23 15.27 14.98
N HIS A 619 21.02 15.55 13.94
CA HIS A 619 21.63 14.49 13.15
C HIS A 619 22.64 13.77 14.05
N GLN A 620 22.20 12.79 14.83
CA GLN A 620 23.13 11.93 15.52
C GLN A 620 23.69 10.96 14.49
N ARG A 621 24.90 11.23 14.02
CA ARG A 621 25.78 10.22 13.46
C ARG A 621 26.59 9.59 14.59
N ASN A 622 26.88 8.30 14.50
CA ASN A 622 27.65 7.53 15.50
C ASN A 622 27.03 7.54 16.91
N PHE A 623 27.73 6.98 17.90
CA PHE A 623 27.33 6.98 19.30
C PHE A 623 28.02 8.07 20.14
N ASP A 624 28.34 9.20 19.49
CA ASP A 624 29.20 10.25 20.05
C ASP A 624 28.52 11.03 21.18
N SER A 625 27.18 11.07 21.23
CA SER A 625 26.41 11.71 22.32
C SER A 625 26.78 11.16 23.70
N GLN A 626 27.00 12.06 24.66
CA GLN A 626 27.28 11.69 26.05
C GLN A 626 26.05 11.16 26.81
N GLN A 627 24.84 11.31 26.25
CA GLN A 627 23.59 10.79 26.82
C GLN A 627 23.36 9.29 26.58
N TRP A 628 24.25 8.63 25.83
CA TRP A 628 24.26 7.18 25.67
C TRP A 628 24.68 6.48 26.98
N THR A 629 23.73 5.79 27.62
CA THR A 629 23.89 5.07 28.88
C THR A 629 23.70 3.57 28.68
N GLY A 630 24.50 2.73 29.35
CA GLY A 630 24.42 1.28 29.16
C GLY A 630 25.67 0.53 29.56
N ARG A 631 25.70 -0.77 29.25
CA ARG A 631 26.84 -1.67 29.50
C ARG A 631 27.31 -2.29 28.19
N THR A 632 27.83 -1.49 27.26
CA THR A 632 28.34 -1.96 25.97
C THR A 632 29.75 -1.45 25.71
N GLU A 633 30.50 -2.12 24.84
CA GLU A 633 31.77 -1.62 24.33
C GLU A 633 31.53 -0.65 23.17
N PHE A 634 32.42 0.33 23.01
CA PHE A 634 32.50 1.20 21.85
C PHE A 634 33.87 1.05 21.20
N ALA A 635 33.89 0.93 19.88
CA ALA A 635 35.09 0.96 19.06
C ALA A 635 35.12 2.24 18.21
N ASP A 636 36.27 2.54 17.62
CA ASP A 636 36.44 3.59 16.61
C ASP A 636 35.92 4.95 17.10
N GLU A 637 36.34 5.38 18.29
CA GLU A 637 35.93 6.66 18.92
C GLU A 637 34.42 6.81 19.14
N ARG A 638 33.68 5.69 19.32
CA ARG A 638 32.21 5.59 19.38
C ARG A 638 31.47 5.59 18.03
N LYS A 639 32.17 5.45 16.91
CA LYS A 639 31.56 5.15 15.59
C LYS A 639 30.88 3.78 15.54
N THR A 640 31.32 2.83 16.36
CA THR A 640 30.76 1.47 16.43
C THR A 640 30.39 1.07 17.86
N ALA A 641 29.14 0.66 18.10
CA ALA A 641 28.72 -0.01 19.33
C ALA A 641 28.85 -1.53 19.19
N VAL A 642 29.49 -2.20 20.17
CA VAL A 642 29.78 -3.64 20.13
C VAL A 642 29.07 -4.36 21.28
N PHE A 643 28.08 -5.17 20.94
CA PHE A 643 27.22 -5.88 21.88
C PHE A 643 27.73 -7.31 22.08
N ARG A 644 28.27 -7.59 23.29
CA ARG A 644 28.69 -8.94 23.72
C ARG A 644 27.75 -9.44 24.82
N GLY A 645 27.06 -10.56 24.58
CA GLY A 645 26.10 -11.13 25.52
C GLY A 645 24.87 -10.25 25.77
N ASN A 646 24.34 -10.29 26.99
CA ASN A 646 23.02 -9.77 27.33
C ASN A 646 23.08 -8.32 27.83
N VAL A 647 23.43 -7.42 26.92
CA VAL A 647 23.71 -6.01 27.22
C VAL A 647 22.66 -5.07 26.62
N SER A 648 22.68 -3.81 27.05
CA SER A 648 21.78 -2.77 26.56
C SER A 648 22.47 -1.42 26.54
N LEU A 649 22.06 -0.59 25.58
CA LEU A 649 22.52 0.76 25.33
C LEU A 649 21.30 1.63 25.04
N ILE A 650 21.09 2.72 25.77
CA ILE A 650 19.89 3.55 25.73
C ILE A 650 20.28 5.02 25.76
N ASN A 651 19.59 5.84 24.97
CA ASN A 651 19.64 7.29 25.08
C ASN A 651 18.20 7.82 25.18
N ALA A 652 17.93 8.62 26.20
CA ALA A 652 16.58 9.05 26.57
C ALA A 652 16.04 10.24 25.74
N GLY A 653 16.90 10.93 24.97
CA GLY A 653 16.55 12.18 24.27
C GLY A 653 16.84 12.21 22.77
N ILE A 654 17.30 11.10 22.18
CA ILE A 654 17.83 11.06 20.80
C ILE A 654 16.79 10.74 19.72
N LEU A 655 15.66 10.15 20.08
CA LEU A 655 14.62 9.75 19.12
C LEU A 655 13.68 10.93 18.87
N THR A 656 14.11 11.79 17.95
CA THR A 656 13.34 12.95 17.46
C THR A 656 13.17 12.95 15.94
N GLY A 657 14.00 12.17 15.24
CA GLY A 657 13.79 11.81 13.85
C GLY A 657 12.78 10.67 13.70
N ASP A 658 12.21 10.55 12.52
CA ASP A 658 11.32 9.45 12.15
C ASP A 658 12.06 8.27 11.52
N THR A 659 13.32 8.44 11.09
CA THR A 659 14.12 7.36 10.51
C THR A 659 15.37 7.07 11.33
N VAL A 660 15.53 5.81 11.75
CA VAL A 660 16.75 5.30 12.40
C VAL A 660 17.43 4.33 11.44
N ARG A 661 18.70 4.61 11.11
CA ARG A 661 19.51 3.81 10.21
C ARG A 661 20.76 3.29 10.93
N CYS A 662 21.15 2.05 10.66
CA CYS A 662 22.45 1.52 11.07
C CYS A 662 22.85 0.28 10.26
N ARG A 663 24.15 0.04 10.11
CA ARG A 663 24.68 -1.26 9.71
C ARG A 663 24.77 -2.18 10.91
N VAL A 664 24.20 -3.37 10.78
CA VAL A 664 24.28 -4.44 11.78
C VAL A 664 25.10 -5.59 11.21
N THR A 665 26.19 -5.97 11.88
CA THR A 665 27.07 -7.10 11.50
C THR A 665 27.21 -8.09 12.65
N TRP A 666 27.34 -9.39 12.32
CA TRP A 666 27.41 -10.46 13.32
C TRP A 666 28.36 -11.59 12.90
N PRO A 667 28.90 -12.37 13.86
CA PRO A 667 29.89 -13.41 13.56
C PRO A 667 29.25 -14.71 13.04
N GLU A 668 30.11 -15.65 12.63
CA GLU A 668 29.73 -17.04 12.41
C GLU A 668 29.23 -17.67 13.70
N ASN A 669 28.26 -18.58 13.61
CA ASN A 669 27.66 -19.24 14.77
C ASN A 669 27.09 -18.24 15.81
N CYS A 670 26.64 -17.06 15.35
CA CYS A 670 25.88 -16.12 16.17
C CYS A 670 24.45 -16.62 16.35
N TYR A 671 24.03 -16.68 17.61
CA TYR A 671 22.74 -17.23 18.03
C TYR A 671 22.10 -16.26 19.04
N GLY A 672 21.26 -15.33 18.56
CA GLY A 672 20.71 -14.31 19.46
C GLY A 672 19.73 -13.35 18.82
N SER A 673 19.48 -12.24 19.49
CA SER A 673 18.60 -11.17 19.02
C SER A 673 19.11 -9.77 19.39
N LEU A 674 18.86 -8.81 18.51
CA LEU A 674 19.01 -7.38 18.75
C LEU A 674 17.63 -6.72 18.67
N THR A 675 17.14 -6.19 19.78
CA THR A 675 15.89 -5.41 19.83
C THR A 675 16.21 -3.93 19.81
N VAL A 676 15.70 -3.22 18.81
CA VAL A 676 15.61 -1.76 18.81
C VAL A 676 14.30 -1.37 19.51
N SER A 677 14.39 -0.49 20.50
CA SER A 677 13.28 0.04 21.28
C SER A 677 13.11 1.51 20.94
N LEU A 678 11.90 1.89 20.54
CA LEU A 678 11.53 3.23 20.11
C LEU A 678 10.40 3.76 21.01
N PHE A 679 10.47 5.03 21.39
CA PHE A 679 9.41 5.72 22.13
C PHE A 679 8.98 4.94 23.38
N GLY A 680 9.90 4.72 24.32
CA GLY A 680 9.61 4.12 25.62
C GLY A 680 10.09 4.96 26.80
N ASP A 681 9.58 4.66 27.99
CA ASP A 681 10.37 4.93 29.20
C ASP A 681 11.64 4.05 29.17
N SER A 682 12.69 4.48 29.87
CA SER A 682 14.08 4.01 29.84
C SER A 682 14.33 2.51 30.17
N GLY A 683 13.28 1.70 30.32
CA GLY A 683 13.33 0.28 30.64
C GLY A 683 13.03 -0.65 29.45
N ARG A 684 13.78 -1.76 29.37
CA ARG A 684 13.69 -2.84 28.35
C ARG A 684 12.32 -3.56 28.25
N GLN A 685 11.36 -3.27 29.13
CA GLN A 685 10.10 -4.00 29.29
C GLN A 685 8.87 -3.11 29.57
N SER A 686 8.94 -1.79 29.33
CA SER A 686 7.76 -0.94 29.51
C SER A 686 6.67 -1.30 28.49
N GLN A 687 5.42 -1.44 28.95
CA GLN A 687 4.26 -1.68 28.08
C GLN A 687 3.96 -0.49 27.14
N ALA A 688 4.62 0.65 27.33
CA ALA A 688 4.50 1.83 26.47
C ALA A 688 5.43 1.81 25.24
N THR A 689 6.50 1.00 25.26
CA THR A 689 7.55 1.02 24.23
C THR A 689 7.12 0.33 22.93
N THR A 690 7.64 0.80 21.80
CA THR A 690 7.55 0.10 20.50
C THR A 690 8.84 -0.66 20.23
N HIS A 691 8.77 -1.97 19.93
CA HIS A 691 9.96 -2.80 19.72
C HIS A 691 10.05 -3.33 18.29
N VAL A 692 11.28 -3.38 17.76
CA VAL A 692 11.64 -4.12 16.54
C VAL A 692 12.79 -5.07 16.89
N THR A 693 12.49 -6.36 16.95
CA THR A 693 13.46 -7.42 17.29
C THR A 693 13.93 -8.14 16.03
N MET A 694 15.24 -8.07 15.82
CA MET A 694 15.99 -8.91 14.88
C MET A 694 16.45 -10.17 15.59
N THR A 695 16.23 -11.35 15.01
CA THR A 695 16.76 -12.63 15.50
C THR A 695 17.74 -13.21 14.48
N PHE A 696 18.96 -13.54 14.92
CA PHE A 696 20.05 -14.07 14.11
C PHE A 696 20.16 -15.59 14.25
N GLN A 697 20.28 -16.28 13.12
CA GLN A 697 20.76 -17.66 13.04
C GLN A 697 21.57 -17.80 11.74
N ASP A 698 22.89 -17.83 11.90
CA ASP A 698 23.88 -17.87 10.80
C ASP A 698 23.64 -16.81 9.70
N SER A 699 23.42 -17.19 8.43
CA SER A 699 23.17 -16.24 7.33
C SER A 699 21.76 -15.65 7.30
N MET A 700 20.88 -15.99 8.24
CA MET A 700 19.46 -15.60 8.24
C MET A 700 19.12 -14.66 9.39
N VAL A 701 18.27 -13.67 9.08
CA VAL A 701 17.70 -12.73 10.06
C VAL A 701 16.17 -12.70 9.95
N GLN A 702 15.46 -12.79 11.08
CA GLN A 702 14.01 -12.62 11.15
C GLN A 702 13.62 -11.36 11.93
N PHE A 703 12.59 -10.64 11.46
CA PHE A 703 12.05 -9.43 12.10
C PHE A 703 10.70 -9.66 12.80
N THR A 704 10.55 -9.18 14.04
CA THR A 704 9.33 -9.29 14.87
C THR A 704 9.08 -8.04 15.73
N GLU A 705 7.84 -7.83 16.18
CA GLU A 705 7.44 -6.67 17.03
C GLU A 705 7.48 -6.93 18.53
N THR A 706 7.83 -8.15 18.95
CA THR A 706 7.87 -8.57 20.35
C THR A 706 9.28 -8.48 20.91
N ALA A 707 9.45 -7.87 22.10
CA ALA A 707 10.67 -8.05 22.87
C ALA A 707 10.84 -9.54 23.26
N PRO A 708 12.04 -10.12 23.16
CA PRO A 708 12.26 -11.52 23.50
C PRO A 708 12.10 -11.70 25.02
N SER A 709 11.00 -12.34 25.44
CA SER A 709 10.75 -12.56 26.85
C SER A 709 11.76 -13.56 27.44
N VAL A 710 12.37 -13.20 28.57
CA VAL A 710 13.41 -14.00 29.26
C VAL A 710 12.90 -15.39 29.68
N ARG A 711 11.58 -15.62 29.68
CA ARG A 711 10.95 -16.90 30.02
C ARG A 711 10.49 -17.74 28.83
N GLN A 712 10.43 -17.22 27.61
CA GLN A 712 10.09 -18.04 26.44
C GLN A 712 11.37 -18.59 25.81
N ASN A 713 11.56 -19.90 26.00
CA ASN A 713 12.66 -20.68 25.43
C ASN A 713 12.53 -20.89 23.90
N ASN A 714 11.88 -19.97 23.20
CA ASN A 714 11.63 -20.00 21.76
C ASN A 714 12.90 -19.83 20.92
N PHE A 715 14.02 -19.47 21.56
CA PHE A 715 15.34 -19.41 20.93
C PHE A 715 15.74 -20.74 20.24
N TRP A 716 15.27 -21.88 20.78
CA TRP A 716 15.61 -23.22 20.27
C TRP A 716 14.57 -23.82 19.31
N ARG A 717 13.48 -23.11 18.99
CA ARG A 717 12.53 -23.52 17.95
C ARG A 717 12.84 -22.74 16.68
N GLY A 718 13.68 -23.33 15.82
CA GLY A 718 14.21 -22.68 14.61
C GLY A 718 13.13 -22.12 13.66
N PHE A 719 13.55 -21.26 12.72
CA PHE A 719 12.66 -20.48 11.84
C PHE A 719 11.45 -21.26 11.34
N ASN A 720 10.24 -20.77 11.66
CA ASN A 720 9.00 -21.38 11.18
C ASN A 720 8.85 -21.14 9.67
N PRO A 721 8.85 -22.19 8.81
CA PRO A 721 8.77 -22.04 7.35
C PRO A 721 7.49 -21.33 6.87
N GLN A 722 6.42 -21.35 7.66
CA GLN A 722 5.16 -20.68 7.34
C GLN A 722 5.24 -19.14 7.44
N GLN A 723 6.32 -18.58 8.00
CA GLN A 723 6.54 -17.12 8.12
C GLN A 723 7.60 -16.57 7.14
N SER A 724 7.81 -17.24 6.00
CA SER A 724 8.86 -16.97 5.01
C SER A 724 8.99 -15.52 4.51
N ARG A 725 7.97 -14.67 4.64
CA ARG A 725 8.02 -13.25 4.23
C ARG A 725 8.87 -12.35 5.13
N ASN A 726 9.19 -12.77 6.36
CA ASN A 726 9.88 -11.95 7.36
C ASN A 726 11.36 -12.31 7.54
N ILE A 727 11.90 -13.18 6.68
CA ILE A 727 13.27 -13.70 6.75
C ILE A 727 14.12 -13.06 5.65
N VAL A 728 15.25 -12.47 6.03
CA VAL A 728 16.26 -11.90 5.13
C VAL A 728 17.47 -12.83 5.10
N GLN A 729 17.94 -13.17 3.90
CA GLN A 729 19.19 -13.87 3.68
C GLN A 729 20.32 -12.84 3.52
N SER A 730 21.34 -12.91 4.38
CA SER A 730 22.59 -12.15 4.28
C SER A 730 23.78 -13.10 4.36
N PRO A 731 24.30 -13.59 3.22
CA PRO A 731 25.48 -14.46 3.19
C PRO A 731 26.72 -13.82 3.86
N ASN A 732 26.80 -12.49 3.82
CA ASN A 732 27.89 -11.70 4.36
C ASN A 732 27.70 -11.33 5.85
N ARG A 733 26.61 -11.79 6.50
CA ARG A 733 26.28 -11.53 7.92
C ARG A 733 26.34 -10.04 8.29
N SER A 734 25.81 -9.24 7.36
CA SER A 734 25.84 -7.77 7.35
C SER A 734 24.58 -7.28 6.66
N ILE A 735 23.82 -6.39 7.32
CA ILE A 735 22.68 -5.70 6.68
C ILE A 735 22.69 -4.22 7.07
N VAL A 736 22.16 -3.36 6.20
CA VAL A 736 21.74 -2.00 6.54
C VAL A 736 20.30 -2.07 7.02
N LEU A 737 20.09 -1.89 8.32
CA LEU A 737 18.78 -1.72 8.91
C LEU A 737 18.32 -0.27 8.76
N GLN A 738 17.08 -0.08 8.32
CA GLN A 738 16.38 1.20 8.39
C GLN A 738 15.00 1.01 9.01
N LEU A 739 14.66 1.82 10.01
CA LEU A 739 13.36 1.87 10.66
C LEU A 739 12.75 3.25 10.43
N THR A 740 11.65 3.35 9.68
CA THR A 740 10.98 4.63 9.36
C THR A 740 9.57 4.68 9.98
N VAL A 741 9.29 5.73 10.74
CA VAL A 741 8.06 5.92 11.53
C VAL A 741 7.08 6.79 10.74
N ARG A 742 6.07 6.19 10.10
CA ARG A 742 5.10 6.90 9.26
C ARG A 742 3.67 6.41 9.50
N GLY A 743 2.72 7.35 9.61
CA GLY A 743 1.29 7.03 9.73
C GLY A 743 0.92 6.13 10.92
N GLY A 744 1.56 6.32 12.08
CA GLY A 744 1.35 5.48 13.27
C GLY A 744 1.90 4.06 13.15
N ARG A 745 2.88 3.83 12.25
CA ARG A 745 3.54 2.54 12.03
C ARG A 745 5.06 2.71 11.97
N VAL A 746 5.78 1.65 12.32
CA VAL A 746 7.24 1.55 12.13
C VAL A 746 7.49 0.59 10.97
N ILE A 747 8.02 1.10 9.87
CA ILE A 747 8.37 0.36 8.65
C ILE A 747 9.83 -0.06 8.77
N ALA A 748 10.10 -1.37 8.81
CA ALA A 748 11.44 -1.92 8.83
C ALA A 748 11.86 -2.37 7.43
N ALA A 749 12.99 -1.83 6.97
CA ALA A 749 13.66 -2.22 5.73
C ALA A 749 15.07 -2.77 6.03
N ALA A 750 15.49 -3.73 5.21
CA ALA A 750 16.85 -4.28 5.22
C ALA A 750 17.43 -4.13 3.80
N ASP A 751 18.62 -3.56 3.69
CA ASP A 751 19.35 -3.35 2.42
C ASP A 751 18.48 -2.68 1.32
N GLY A 752 17.70 -1.66 1.72
CA GLY A 752 16.81 -0.89 0.84
C GLY A 752 15.48 -1.57 0.47
N ARG A 753 15.22 -2.78 0.96
CA ARG A 753 13.96 -3.50 0.76
C ARG A 753 13.09 -3.46 2.02
N GLU A 754 11.85 -2.96 1.90
CA GLU A 754 10.86 -3.08 2.98
C GLU A 754 10.59 -4.56 3.28
N ILE A 755 10.70 -4.92 4.56
CA ILE A 755 10.44 -6.27 5.07
C ILE A 755 9.06 -6.33 5.71
N ARG A 756 8.73 -5.38 6.60
CA ARG A 756 7.48 -5.38 7.36
C ARG A 756 7.16 -4.01 7.95
N SER A 757 5.88 -3.72 8.17
CA SER A 757 5.43 -2.62 9.04
C SER A 757 4.78 -3.12 10.33
N PHE A 758 5.12 -2.49 11.44
CA PHE A 758 4.64 -2.73 12.80
C PHE A 758 3.75 -1.57 13.26
N ARG A 759 2.85 -1.79 14.23
CA ARG A 759 2.04 -0.70 14.78
C ARG A 759 2.84 0.08 15.81
N LEU A 760 2.84 1.41 15.74
CA LEU A 760 3.42 2.27 16.78
C LEU A 760 2.57 2.15 18.05
N ASN A 761 3.20 2.01 19.21
CA ASN A 761 2.53 2.06 20.51
C ASN A 761 2.30 3.52 20.92
N PRO A 762 1.04 4.00 20.99
CA PRO A 762 0.76 5.40 21.29
C PRO A 762 1.10 5.79 22.73
N ALA A 763 1.12 4.83 23.66
CA ALA A 763 1.34 5.10 25.09
C ALA A 763 2.77 5.61 25.40
N GLY A 764 3.75 5.31 24.56
CA GLY A 764 5.12 5.78 24.70
C GLY A 764 5.51 6.93 23.78
N ALA A 765 4.61 7.36 22.87
CA ALA A 765 4.90 8.36 21.83
C ALA A 765 5.35 9.73 22.36
N ALA A 766 5.04 10.06 23.61
CA ALA A 766 5.51 11.27 24.29
C ALA A 766 6.99 11.20 24.78
N THR A 767 7.69 10.08 24.58
CA THR A 767 9.09 9.90 24.98
C THR A 767 10.05 9.94 23.79
N ARG A 768 11.29 10.39 24.00
CA ARG A 768 12.33 10.54 22.95
C ARG A 768 13.43 9.49 23.07
N SER A 769 13.12 8.33 23.63
CA SER A 769 14.14 7.29 23.87
C SER A 769 14.37 6.40 22.67
N LEU A 770 15.65 6.05 22.48
CA LEU A 770 16.11 4.99 21.59
C LEU A 770 16.95 4.00 22.41
N GLY A 771 16.62 2.73 22.33
CA GLY A 771 17.35 1.65 23.01
C GLY A 771 17.77 0.54 22.05
N PHE A 772 19.01 0.08 22.18
CA PHE A 772 19.50 -1.18 21.61
C PHE A 772 19.64 -2.20 22.73
N HIS A 773 18.97 -3.34 22.61
CA HIS A 773 19.00 -4.41 23.59
C HIS A 773 19.42 -5.73 22.96
N ALA A 774 20.62 -6.18 23.28
CA ALA A 774 21.14 -7.46 22.81
C ALA A 774 20.78 -8.61 23.77
N ASN A 775 20.55 -9.78 23.21
CA ASN A 775 20.49 -11.06 23.91
C ASN A 775 21.23 -12.07 23.02
N ILE A 776 22.51 -12.30 23.29
CA ILE A 776 23.41 -12.99 22.35
C ILE A 776 24.06 -14.17 23.04
N THR A 777 23.88 -15.33 22.44
CA THR A 777 24.68 -16.54 22.67
C THR A 777 25.59 -16.73 21.46
N SER A 778 26.82 -17.16 21.64
CA SER A 778 27.61 -17.69 20.51
C SER A 778 28.42 -18.90 20.98
N ALA A 779 28.64 -19.83 20.05
CA ALA A 779 29.33 -21.08 20.36
C ALA A 779 30.84 -20.83 20.51
N GLY A 780 31.44 -21.33 21.60
CA GLY A 780 32.89 -21.31 21.82
C GLY A 780 33.45 -20.21 22.75
N GLN A 781 32.59 -19.45 23.45
CA GLN A 781 33.06 -18.34 24.31
C GLN A 781 33.22 -18.74 25.78
N VAL A 782 34.25 -18.20 26.44
CA VAL A 782 34.41 -18.28 27.90
C VAL A 782 33.40 -17.36 28.59
N VAL A 783 32.53 -17.93 29.41
CA VAL A 783 31.58 -17.22 30.26
C VAL A 783 32.08 -17.19 31.70
N GLN A 784 32.33 -16.00 32.24
CA GLN A 784 32.66 -15.79 33.65
C GLN A 784 31.66 -14.82 34.26
N ASN A 785 31.08 -15.17 35.41
CA ASN A 785 30.08 -14.34 36.12
C ASN A 785 28.91 -13.85 35.24
N GLY A 786 28.44 -14.70 34.31
CA GLY A 786 27.35 -14.38 33.38
C GLY A 786 27.70 -13.40 32.25
N LYS A 787 29.00 -13.06 32.09
CA LYS A 787 29.51 -12.27 30.96
C LYS A 787 30.36 -13.16 30.06
N VAL A 788 30.15 -13.00 28.76
CA VAL A 788 31.07 -13.42 27.70
C VAL A 788 32.33 -12.56 27.78
N ILE A 789 33.51 -13.16 27.86
CA ILE A 789 34.80 -12.42 27.91
C ILE A 789 35.49 -12.37 26.54
N GLU A 790 35.46 -13.45 25.76
CA GLU A 790 36.16 -13.52 24.47
C GLU A 790 35.26 -13.91 23.31
N GLY A 791 35.51 -13.30 22.14
CA GLY A 791 34.82 -13.55 20.87
C GLY A 791 34.05 -12.33 20.33
N SER A 792 33.78 -12.35 19.03
CA SER A 792 33.15 -11.26 18.27
C SER A 792 31.68 -11.06 18.69
N GLY A 793 31.31 -9.83 19.04
CA GLY A 793 29.92 -9.46 19.31
C GLY A 793 29.16 -9.03 18.05
N VAL A 794 27.86 -8.77 18.18
CA VAL A 794 27.11 -8.02 17.16
C VAL A 794 27.60 -6.57 17.19
N ARG A 795 27.97 -6.03 16.03
CA ARG A 795 28.41 -4.62 15.89
C ARG A 795 27.32 -3.82 15.20
N VAL A 796 27.01 -2.65 15.77
CA VAL A 796 26.16 -1.63 15.16
C VAL A 796 27.06 -0.44 14.82
N SER A 797 27.20 -0.16 13.52
CA SER A 797 28.02 0.92 12.95
C SER A 797 27.20 1.71 11.93
N GLU A 798 27.75 2.78 11.34
CA GLU A 798 26.99 3.65 10.41
C GLU A 798 25.64 4.09 11.02
N PHE A 799 25.63 4.32 12.34
CA PHE A 799 24.43 4.70 13.07
C PHE A 799 24.07 6.15 12.74
N GLU A 800 22.82 6.38 12.34
CA GLU A 800 22.30 7.67 11.95
C GLU A 800 20.82 7.80 12.37
N VAL A 801 20.46 8.96 12.91
CA VAL A 801 19.06 9.37 13.11
C VAL A 801 18.75 10.52 12.16
N ASP A 802 17.79 10.29 11.28
CA ASP A 802 17.30 11.21 10.27
C ASP A 802 15.92 11.74 10.65
N THR A 803 15.72 13.05 10.48
CA THR A 803 14.41 13.68 10.64
C THR A 803 13.83 13.99 9.27
N ILE A 804 12.77 13.29 8.86
CA ILE A 804 11.83 13.80 7.87
C ILE A 804 10.96 14.84 8.59
N ALA A 805 10.69 16.00 7.97
CA ALA A 805 9.97 17.09 8.62
C ALA A 805 8.57 16.62 9.06
N GLY A 806 8.23 16.89 10.32
CA GLY A 806 7.03 16.35 10.97
C GLY A 806 7.27 15.67 12.33
N GLY A 807 8.54 15.49 12.74
CA GLY A 807 8.95 15.19 14.12
C GLY A 807 8.70 16.36 15.09
N SER A 808 7.48 16.88 15.06
CA SER A 808 7.08 18.14 15.69
C SER A 808 6.84 18.01 17.20
N ILE A 809 6.92 19.13 17.92
CA ILE A 809 6.49 19.24 19.31
C ILE A 809 5.07 18.71 19.57
N ARG A 810 4.20 18.67 18.54
CA ARG A 810 2.84 18.09 18.58
C ARG A 810 2.79 16.66 19.16
N GLN A 811 3.84 15.86 18.98
CA GLN A 811 3.86 14.46 19.48
C GLN A 811 3.95 14.36 21.02
N PHE A 812 4.29 15.46 21.70
CA PHE A 812 4.63 15.49 23.12
C PHE A 812 3.63 16.28 23.99
N ILE A 813 2.46 16.63 23.45
CA ILE A 813 1.41 17.33 24.20
C ILE A 813 0.29 16.35 24.53
N GLU A 814 -0.03 16.24 25.81
CA GLU A 814 -1.13 15.40 26.30
C GLU A 814 -2.45 15.78 25.62
N GLN A 815 -3.24 14.76 25.26
CA GLN A 815 -4.49 14.95 24.50
C GLN A 815 -5.49 15.86 25.25
N GLU A 816 -5.53 15.77 26.58
CA GLU A 816 -6.37 16.60 27.44
C GLU A 816 -5.88 18.06 27.45
N THR A 817 -4.59 18.29 27.71
CA THR A 817 -3.95 19.63 27.61
C THR A 817 -4.16 20.27 26.25
N ARG A 818 -4.07 19.49 25.16
CA ARG A 818 -4.38 19.97 23.80
C ARG A 818 -5.87 20.31 23.65
N ALA A 819 -6.78 19.45 24.10
CA ALA A 819 -8.23 19.71 24.03
C ALA A 819 -8.63 20.97 24.83
N ALA A 820 -8.09 21.12 26.03
CA ALA A 820 -8.28 22.30 26.88
C ALA A 820 -7.68 23.58 26.25
N THR A 821 -6.57 23.47 25.51
CA THR A 821 -5.98 24.59 24.76
C THR A 821 -6.86 25.01 23.59
N LEU A 822 -7.38 24.04 22.82
CA LEU A 822 -8.23 24.29 21.65
C LEU A 822 -9.66 24.70 22.02
N THR A 823 -10.12 24.45 23.25
CA THR A 823 -11.46 24.88 23.69
C THR A 823 -11.46 26.37 24.02
N ILE A 824 -12.17 27.17 23.22
CA ILE A 824 -12.38 28.60 23.44
C ILE A 824 -13.35 28.79 24.62
N PRO A 825 -12.94 29.47 25.72
CA PRO A 825 -13.82 29.76 26.84
C PRO A 825 -15.00 30.65 26.42
N ARG A 826 -16.20 30.42 26.97
CA ARG A 826 -17.43 31.14 26.59
C ARG A 826 -17.28 32.67 26.63
N PHE A 827 -16.58 33.21 27.65
CA PHE A 827 -16.33 34.65 27.82
C PHE A 827 -15.35 35.26 26.79
N ARG A 828 -14.64 34.44 26.00
CA ARG A 828 -13.70 34.86 24.95
C ARG A 828 -14.23 34.63 23.52
N ARG A 829 -15.51 34.25 23.34
CA ARG A 829 -16.08 34.00 22.00
C ARG A 829 -16.00 35.21 21.05
N GLN A 830 -16.09 36.43 21.57
CA GLN A 830 -15.97 37.68 20.79
C GLN A 830 -14.50 38.11 20.55
N THR A 831 -13.55 37.56 21.31
CA THR A 831 -12.11 37.86 21.24
C THR A 831 -11.27 36.59 21.42
N PRO A 832 -11.39 35.62 20.49
CA PRO A 832 -10.77 34.30 20.64
C PRO A 832 -9.24 34.39 20.63
N PRO A 833 -8.54 33.49 21.35
CA PRO A 833 -7.08 33.41 21.26
C PRO A 833 -6.66 33.02 19.84
N THR A 834 -5.65 33.71 19.31
CA THR A 834 -5.14 33.50 17.95
C THR A 834 -3.92 32.57 17.91
N HIS A 835 -3.28 32.33 19.06
CA HIS A 835 -2.04 31.57 19.16
C HIS A 835 -1.96 30.73 20.45
N ALA A 836 -1.13 29.69 20.42
CA ALA A 836 -0.65 28.95 21.58
C ALA A 836 0.88 28.95 21.62
N LEU A 837 1.46 29.30 22.76
CA LEU A 837 2.88 29.07 23.07
C LEU A 837 3.03 27.69 23.74
N ILE A 838 4.12 27.00 23.42
CA ILE A 838 4.51 25.75 24.08
C ILE A 838 5.92 25.91 24.63
N ALA A 839 6.11 25.56 25.90
CA ALA A 839 7.42 25.56 26.57
C ALA A 839 8.13 24.20 26.39
N PRO A 840 9.47 24.12 26.55
CA PRO A 840 10.24 22.88 26.38
C PRO A 840 9.81 21.68 27.26
N ASN A 841 9.12 21.93 28.37
CA ASN A 841 8.56 20.93 29.28
C ASN A 841 7.17 20.43 28.88
N GLY A 842 6.54 20.99 27.84
CA GLY A 842 5.20 20.64 27.39
C GLY A 842 4.09 21.57 27.88
N ASP A 843 4.36 22.53 28.76
CA ASP A 843 3.36 23.51 29.21
C ASP A 843 2.84 24.33 28.02
N VAL A 844 1.53 24.58 28.00
CA VAL A 844 0.86 25.31 26.90
C VAL A 844 0.15 26.56 27.42
N LEU A 845 0.37 27.69 26.75
CA LEU A 845 -0.25 28.98 27.07
C LEU A 845 -0.97 29.55 25.84
N ARG A 846 -2.31 29.64 25.90
CA ARG A 846 -3.15 30.25 24.84
C ARG A 846 -3.26 31.76 25.00
N GLY A 847 -3.37 32.48 23.88
CA GLY A 847 -3.42 33.95 23.86
C GLY A 847 -3.28 34.53 22.45
N ALA A 848 -2.65 35.70 22.33
CA ALA A 848 -2.32 36.34 21.07
C ALA A 848 -0.83 36.74 21.04
N LEU A 849 -0.14 36.41 19.95
CA LEU A 849 1.23 36.87 19.74
C LEU A 849 1.24 38.34 19.31
N VAL A 850 1.94 39.19 20.07
CA VAL A 850 2.10 40.62 19.78
C VAL A 850 3.37 40.85 18.96
N SER A 851 4.49 40.28 19.42
CA SER A 851 5.76 40.30 18.68
C SER A 851 6.72 39.19 19.11
N LEU A 852 7.70 38.90 18.26
CA LEU A 852 8.82 38.00 18.52
C LEU A 852 10.07 38.62 17.88
N ASP A 853 11.17 38.67 18.63
CA ASP A 853 12.49 39.03 18.11
C ASP A 853 13.54 37.95 18.47
N SER A 854 14.82 38.24 18.23
CA SER A 854 15.94 37.33 18.54
C SER A 854 16.12 36.98 20.03
N LYS A 855 15.47 37.69 20.97
CA LYS A 855 15.65 37.57 22.42
C LYS A 855 14.33 37.39 23.19
N GLN A 856 13.24 38.02 22.78
CA GLN A 856 11.98 38.03 23.54
C GLN A 856 10.76 37.71 22.67
N VAL A 857 9.75 37.16 23.36
CA VAL A 857 8.38 36.95 22.87
C VAL A 857 7.46 37.84 23.69
N VAL A 858 6.66 38.66 23.04
CA VAL A 858 5.60 39.47 23.67
C VAL A 858 4.26 38.83 23.33
N PHE A 859 3.55 38.38 24.36
CA PHE A 859 2.36 37.54 24.20
C PHE A 859 1.25 38.00 25.15
N GLU A 860 0.08 38.34 24.61
CA GLU A 860 -1.08 38.67 25.43
C GLU A 860 -1.81 37.39 25.86
N SER A 861 -1.96 37.17 27.17
CA SER A 861 -2.84 36.13 27.70
C SER A 861 -3.63 36.69 28.87
N ARG A 862 -4.91 36.32 29.00
CA ARG A 862 -5.82 36.78 30.07
C ARG A 862 -5.96 38.31 30.21
N LEU A 863 -5.70 39.09 29.14
CA LEU A 863 -5.62 40.57 29.11
C LEU A 863 -4.35 41.16 29.73
N GLU A 864 -3.32 40.34 29.96
CA GLU A 864 -1.99 40.77 30.42
C GLU A 864 -0.95 40.56 29.31
N GLU A 865 -0.08 41.56 29.11
CA GLU A 865 1.08 41.44 28.21
C GLU A 865 2.23 40.73 28.93
N LEU A 866 2.54 39.50 28.50
CA LEU A 866 3.63 38.70 29.04
C LEU A 866 4.87 38.85 28.17
N ARG A 867 5.98 39.27 28.79
CA ARG A 867 7.30 39.36 28.14
C ARG A 867 8.13 38.15 28.56
N LEU A 868 8.30 37.22 27.64
CA LEU A 868 8.96 35.94 27.87
C LEU A 868 10.30 35.91 27.14
N ASP A 869 11.34 35.41 27.79
CA ASP A 869 12.61 35.14 27.13
C ASP A 869 12.41 34.04 26.07
N ARG A 870 12.97 34.25 24.87
CA ARG A 870 12.83 33.33 23.74
C ARG A 870 13.29 31.91 24.08
N SER A 871 14.29 31.75 24.94
CA SER A 871 14.78 30.43 25.40
C SER A 871 13.76 29.61 26.18
N ARG A 872 12.69 30.23 26.70
CA ARG A 872 11.60 29.54 27.41
C ARG A 872 10.52 29.00 26.48
N ILE A 873 10.57 29.31 25.19
CA ILE A 873 9.55 28.92 24.20
C ILE A 873 10.17 27.89 23.25
N ALA A 874 9.50 26.73 23.12
CA ALA A 874 9.88 25.69 22.17
C ALA A 874 9.07 25.77 20.86
N ALA A 875 7.83 26.25 20.92
CA ALA A 875 7.03 26.50 19.73
C ALA A 875 5.97 27.59 19.91
N ILE A 876 5.55 28.15 18.78
CA ILE A 876 4.44 29.08 18.65
C ILE A 876 3.53 28.56 17.53
N ILE A 877 2.26 28.32 17.83
CA ILE A 877 1.29 27.78 16.89
C ILE A 877 0.14 28.77 16.72
N ARG A 878 -0.24 29.06 15.49
CA ARG A 878 -1.44 29.84 15.15
C ARG A 878 -2.67 28.94 15.29
N LEU A 879 -3.67 29.39 16.05
CA LEU A 879 -4.94 28.69 16.22
C LEU A 879 -5.86 29.02 15.04
N GLN A 880 -6.41 27.98 14.40
CA GLN A 880 -7.41 28.16 13.35
C GLN A 880 -8.80 28.22 13.99
N THR A 881 -9.63 29.18 13.60
CA THR A 881 -11.08 29.13 13.90
C THR A 881 -11.79 28.28 12.86
N PRO A 882 -12.89 27.57 13.22
CA PRO A 882 -13.67 26.82 12.24
C PRO A 882 -14.27 27.79 11.23
N ALA A 883 -14.32 27.42 9.94
CA ALA A 883 -15.08 28.18 8.96
C ALA A 883 -16.52 28.36 9.45
N ALA A 884 -17.04 29.59 9.41
CA ALA A 884 -18.33 29.94 9.98
C ALA A 884 -19.47 29.31 9.15
N GLY A 885 -19.86 28.08 9.49
CA GLY A 885 -20.88 27.35 8.74
C GLY A 885 -20.78 25.83 8.85
N ASN A 886 -20.82 25.26 10.07
CA ASN A 886 -21.25 23.87 10.26
C ASN A 886 -21.59 23.52 11.72
N THR A 887 -22.74 23.99 12.18
CA THR A 887 -23.45 23.42 13.33
C THR A 887 -24.90 23.18 12.94
N LYS A 888 -25.25 21.91 12.71
CA LYS A 888 -26.60 21.39 12.39
C LYS A 888 -27.23 21.81 11.03
N ASP A 889 -26.52 21.64 9.91
CA ASP A 889 -27.03 20.95 8.71
C ASP A 889 -25.98 20.91 7.59
N ALA A 890 -25.60 19.70 7.14
CA ALA A 890 -24.52 19.49 6.17
C ALA A 890 -24.99 19.56 4.70
N SER A 891 -25.92 20.46 4.38
CA SER A 891 -26.40 20.66 3.00
C SER A 891 -26.93 22.08 2.78
N GLN A 892 -26.49 22.70 1.67
CA GLN A 892 -26.81 24.04 1.18
C GLN A 892 -26.00 25.19 1.84
N ALA A 893 -25.04 25.71 1.07
CA ALA A 893 -24.27 26.91 1.41
C ALA A 893 -24.86 28.15 0.72
N PRO A 894 -24.88 29.30 1.40
CA PRO A 894 -24.73 30.62 0.80
C PRO A 894 -23.39 31.27 1.21
N ALA A 895 -23.05 32.39 0.56
CA ALA A 895 -21.69 32.89 0.42
C ALA A 895 -21.31 34.10 1.30
N ASP A 896 -20.01 34.43 1.21
CA ASP A 896 -19.33 35.71 1.49
C ASP A 896 -19.33 36.27 2.93
N ASP A 897 -18.16 36.21 3.58
CA ASP A 897 -17.51 37.43 4.10
C ASP A 897 -15.97 37.29 4.06
N ASP A 898 -15.27 38.44 4.08
CA ASP A 898 -13.95 38.64 3.49
C ASP A 898 -12.78 38.53 4.50
N SER A 899 -11.91 37.53 4.28
CA SER A 899 -10.55 37.50 4.84
C SER A 899 -9.54 37.17 3.74
N GLY A 900 -9.44 38.08 2.76
CA GLY A 900 -8.72 37.91 1.50
C GLY A 900 -7.23 37.53 1.57
N PHE A 901 -6.97 36.23 1.72
CA PHE A 901 -5.75 35.58 1.25
C PHE A 901 -6.02 34.17 0.70
N VAL A 902 -6.96 34.08 -0.25
CA VAL A 902 -7.11 32.89 -1.08
C VAL A 902 -5.95 32.87 -2.08
N LEU A 903 -5.01 31.93 -1.92
CA LEU A 903 -4.13 31.54 -3.02
C LEU A 903 -5.01 30.85 -4.07
N GLU A 904 -5.53 31.62 -5.03
CA GLU A 904 -6.28 31.04 -6.15
C GLU A 904 -5.40 30.05 -6.91
N ASP A 905 -5.80 28.78 -6.90
CA ASP A 905 -5.14 27.68 -7.63
C ASP A 905 -5.62 27.65 -9.10
N THR A 906 -5.80 28.84 -9.70
CA THR A 906 -6.51 29.08 -10.97
C THR A 906 -5.59 29.14 -12.20
N ALA A 907 -4.28 28.97 -12.02
CA ALA A 907 -3.33 28.71 -13.09
C ALA A 907 -2.87 27.25 -13.05
N ALA A 908 -2.79 26.59 -14.22
CA ALA A 908 -2.25 25.24 -14.34
C ALA A 908 -0.76 25.24 -13.96
N ASP A 909 -0.49 25.05 -12.68
CA ASP A 909 0.74 25.54 -12.08
C ASP A 909 1.95 24.68 -12.44
N LYS A 910 3.05 25.35 -12.79
CA LYS A 910 4.35 24.71 -13.05
C LYS A 910 5.12 24.48 -11.75
N SER A 911 4.49 24.71 -10.61
CA SER A 911 5.07 24.50 -9.29
C SER A 911 5.31 23.01 -9.04
N LEU A 912 6.51 22.72 -8.54
CA LEU A 912 6.91 21.43 -8.04
C LEU A 912 6.87 21.51 -6.52
N ARG A 913 6.34 20.46 -5.87
CA ARG A 913 6.65 20.23 -4.45
C ARG A 913 8.01 19.54 -4.40
N LEU A 914 8.93 20.06 -3.61
CA LEU A 914 10.29 19.56 -3.46
C LEU A 914 10.49 19.14 -2.00
N LEU A 915 11.06 17.95 -1.79
CA LEU A 915 11.43 17.42 -0.48
C LEU A 915 12.93 17.18 -0.44
N LEU A 916 13.59 17.80 0.54
CA LEU A 916 15.03 17.74 0.73
C LEU A 916 15.42 16.58 1.66
N ALA A 917 16.71 16.24 1.70
CA ALA A 917 17.25 15.16 2.53
C ALA A 917 16.81 15.28 4.00
N ASP A 918 17.09 16.44 4.60
CA ASP A 918 16.75 16.88 5.95
C ASP A 918 15.24 17.12 6.18
N GLY A 919 14.38 16.64 5.26
CA GLY A 919 12.93 16.67 5.39
C GLY A 919 12.24 17.98 5.00
N TYR A 920 12.97 19.07 4.79
CA TYR A 920 12.41 20.36 4.40
C TYR A 920 11.60 20.29 3.10
N ARG A 921 10.51 21.05 3.05
CA ARG A 921 9.52 21.04 1.96
C ARG A 921 9.39 22.43 1.35
N LEU A 922 9.39 22.51 0.03
CA LEU A 922 9.27 23.77 -0.71
C LEU A 922 8.38 23.60 -1.94
N THR A 923 7.41 24.49 -2.12
CA THR A 923 6.49 24.53 -3.25
C THR A 923 6.85 25.71 -4.13
N ALA A 924 7.51 25.42 -5.26
CA ALA A 924 8.09 26.44 -6.13
C ALA A 924 8.13 25.98 -7.59
N ALA A 925 8.00 26.92 -8.53
CA ALA A 925 8.39 26.67 -9.91
C ALA A 925 9.93 26.57 -9.98
N VAL A 926 10.46 25.61 -10.72
CA VAL A 926 11.92 25.46 -10.90
C VAL A 926 12.34 26.18 -12.18
N ASP A 927 13.21 27.18 -12.05
CA ASP A 927 13.56 28.11 -13.14
C ASP A 927 14.77 27.64 -13.94
N ARG A 928 15.84 27.20 -13.25
CA ARG A 928 17.07 26.65 -13.86
C ARG A 928 17.94 25.90 -12.85
N ALA A 929 18.81 25.02 -13.34
CA ALA A 929 20.02 24.64 -12.60
C ALA A 929 21.25 25.41 -13.12
N ASP A 930 22.20 25.67 -12.23
CA ASP A 930 23.52 26.21 -12.52
C ASP A 930 24.52 25.78 -11.43
N GLY A 931 25.64 25.13 -11.79
CA GLY A 931 26.71 24.80 -10.85
C GLY A 931 26.28 23.90 -9.69
N GLY A 932 25.30 23.01 -9.92
CA GLY A 932 24.71 22.14 -8.90
C GLY A 932 23.68 22.82 -7.98
N GLN A 933 23.25 24.05 -8.27
CA GLN A 933 22.19 24.76 -7.56
C GLN A 933 20.93 24.84 -8.44
N LEU A 934 19.77 24.46 -7.90
CA LEU A 934 18.47 24.78 -8.48
C LEU A 934 18.06 26.18 -8.03
N SER A 935 17.78 27.07 -8.99
CA SER A 935 17.08 28.33 -8.76
C SER A 935 15.59 28.12 -8.95
N VAL A 936 14.79 28.55 -7.98
CA VAL A 936 13.36 28.28 -7.91
C VAL A 936 12.58 29.52 -7.46
N SER A 937 11.31 29.62 -7.85
CA SER A 937 10.42 30.75 -7.54
C SER A 937 9.16 30.27 -6.81
N SER A 938 9.00 30.66 -5.55
CA SER A 938 7.84 30.37 -4.69
C SER A 938 6.89 31.56 -4.61
N LYS A 939 5.58 31.30 -4.59
CA LYS A 939 4.54 32.34 -4.43
C LYS A 939 4.63 33.08 -3.09
N LEU A 940 5.10 32.42 -2.02
CA LEU A 940 5.24 33.02 -0.68
C LEU A 940 6.67 33.50 -0.39
N LEU A 941 7.68 32.74 -0.82
CA LEU A 941 9.09 32.98 -0.44
C LEU A 941 9.89 33.79 -1.49
N GLY A 942 9.34 34.02 -2.68
CA GLY A 942 10.06 34.64 -3.79
C GLY A 942 11.13 33.71 -4.37
N SER A 943 12.25 34.28 -4.80
CA SER A 943 13.34 33.51 -5.42
C SER A 943 14.21 32.81 -4.36
N CYS A 944 14.36 31.50 -4.49
CA CYS A 944 15.18 30.66 -3.62
C CYS A 944 16.27 29.92 -4.42
N LYS A 945 17.35 29.52 -3.75
CA LYS A 945 18.40 28.65 -4.31
C LYS A 945 18.62 27.45 -3.41
N ILE A 946 18.58 26.25 -3.98
CA ILE A 946 18.73 24.98 -3.26
C ILE A 946 19.74 24.07 -3.99
N PRO A 947 20.72 23.48 -3.28
CA PRO A 947 21.57 22.44 -3.83
C PRO A 947 20.79 21.25 -4.39
N ALA A 948 21.12 20.89 -5.63
CA ALA A 948 20.46 19.83 -6.40
C ALA A 948 20.77 18.42 -5.87
N ASP A 949 21.92 18.26 -5.21
CA ASP A 949 22.39 17.03 -4.54
C ASP A 949 21.58 16.70 -3.27
N ALA A 950 20.93 17.70 -2.68
CA ALA A 950 20.11 17.57 -1.48
C ALA A 950 18.62 17.27 -1.77
N LEU A 951 18.21 17.26 -3.05
CA LEU A 951 16.87 16.87 -3.47
C LEU A 951 16.67 15.36 -3.23
N ARG A 952 15.73 15.01 -2.35
CA ARG A 952 15.34 13.63 -2.06
C ARG A 952 14.17 13.18 -2.91
N GLU A 953 13.13 14.01 -2.98
CA GLU A 953 11.93 13.74 -3.78
C GLU A 953 11.41 15.02 -4.43
N ALA A 954 10.78 14.88 -5.60
CA ALA A 954 10.08 15.97 -6.27
C ALA A 954 8.74 15.45 -6.80
N TRP A 955 7.66 16.21 -6.61
CA TRP A 955 6.35 15.92 -7.18
C TRP A 955 6.00 16.94 -8.26
N VAL A 956 5.60 16.43 -9.41
CA VAL A 956 4.96 17.18 -10.50
C VAL A 956 3.45 17.06 -10.32
N GLY A 957 2.74 18.19 -10.36
CA GLY A 957 1.30 18.23 -10.13
C GLY A 957 0.89 17.96 -8.67
N ALA A 958 -0.39 17.68 -8.44
CA ALA A 958 -0.91 17.38 -7.11
C ALA A 958 -0.22 16.13 -6.51
N PRO A 959 0.20 16.17 -5.23
CA PRO A 959 0.81 15.00 -4.61
C PRO A 959 -0.19 13.83 -4.57
N PHE A 960 0.30 12.61 -4.80
CA PHE A 960 -0.48 11.42 -4.49
C PHE A 960 -0.92 11.46 -3.02
N THR A 961 -2.17 11.10 -2.76
CA THR A 961 -2.83 11.18 -1.45
C THR A 961 -2.32 10.14 -0.44
N GLU A 962 -1.03 10.18 -0.12
CA GLU A 962 -0.41 9.43 0.98
C GLU A 962 -0.39 10.25 2.28
N ASN A 963 -1.56 10.46 2.89
CA ASN A 963 -1.79 10.82 4.31
C ASN A 963 -0.62 11.49 5.07
N SER A 964 -0.10 12.60 4.56
CA SER A 964 0.74 13.51 5.33
C SER A 964 -0.17 14.58 5.88
N GLU A 965 -0.80 14.34 7.04
CA GLU A 965 -1.36 15.44 7.83
C GLU A 965 -0.25 16.46 8.05
N PRO A 966 -0.41 17.72 7.62
CA PRO A 966 0.57 18.75 7.92
C PRO A 966 0.62 18.94 9.44
N ALA A 967 1.80 19.27 9.96
CA ALA A 967 2.09 19.10 11.39
C ALA A 967 1.09 19.82 12.31
N PHE A 968 0.53 20.95 11.88
CA PHE A 968 -0.29 21.83 12.72
C PHE A 968 -1.73 22.04 12.25
N ASP A 969 -2.17 21.47 11.12
CA ASP A 969 -3.50 21.71 10.54
C ASP A 969 -4.68 21.31 11.45
N SER A 970 -4.45 20.39 12.39
CA SER A 970 -5.45 19.98 13.37
C SER A 970 -5.50 20.87 14.63
N TRP A 971 -4.88 22.06 14.63
CA TRP A 971 -4.99 23.05 15.71
C TRP A 971 -6.18 24.01 15.48
N ILE A 972 -7.33 23.39 15.24
CA ILE A 972 -8.62 24.09 15.09
C ILE A 972 -9.21 24.28 16.49
N ALA A 973 -9.32 25.54 16.89
CA ALA A 973 -9.99 25.92 18.13
C ALA A 973 -11.51 25.75 17.97
N SER A 974 -12.20 25.30 19.03
CA SER A 974 -13.65 25.11 19.03
C SER A 974 -14.29 25.81 20.22
N SER A 975 -15.47 26.38 20.02
CA SER A 975 -16.25 26.97 21.13
C SER A 975 -16.61 25.88 22.13
N ALA A 976 -16.41 26.15 23.43
CA ALA A 976 -16.98 25.32 24.48
C ALA A 976 -18.49 25.13 24.24
N PRO A 977 -19.02 23.88 24.32
CA PRO A 977 -20.43 23.60 24.06
C PRO A 977 -21.36 24.53 24.82
N GLU A 978 -22.48 24.89 24.21
CA GLU A 978 -23.56 25.53 24.96
C GLU A 978 -24.11 24.54 26.00
N PRO A 979 -24.56 25.01 27.17
CA PRO A 979 -25.43 24.21 28.02
C PRO A 979 -26.68 23.87 27.20
N ASP A 980 -27.16 22.63 27.33
CA ASP A 980 -28.44 22.25 26.76
C ASP A 980 -29.53 22.87 27.64
N TRP A 981 -30.27 23.85 27.10
CA TRP A 981 -31.30 24.60 27.82
C TRP A 981 -32.72 24.14 27.46
N ASP A 982 -32.87 23.18 26.54
CA ASP A 982 -34.15 22.55 26.21
C ASP A 982 -34.56 21.60 27.35
N ILE A 983 -35.11 22.19 28.41
CA ILE A 983 -35.78 21.47 29.50
C ILE A 983 -37.11 20.94 28.95
N PRO A 984 -37.35 19.62 28.92
CA PRO A 984 -38.68 19.09 28.60
C PRO A 984 -39.69 19.60 29.64
N GLU A 985 -40.81 20.16 29.18
CA GLU A 985 -41.96 20.38 30.06
C GLU A 985 -42.42 19.02 30.62
N ALA A 986 -42.47 18.92 31.96
CA ALA A 986 -42.60 17.68 32.75
C ALA A 986 -41.33 16.78 32.78
N ASP A 987 -40.41 17.06 33.72
CA ASP A 987 -40.53 16.45 35.06
C ASP A 987 -39.69 17.19 36.12
N GLY A 988 -40.18 17.19 37.37
CA GLY A 988 -39.51 17.87 38.48
C GLY A 988 -38.19 17.20 38.86
N GLY A 989 -37.10 17.97 38.89
CA GLY A 989 -35.74 17.46 39.05
C GLY A 989 -35.52 16.58 40.29
N SER A 990 -35.14 15.33 40.07
CA SER A 990 -34.60 14.43 41.09
C SER A 990 -33.70 13.36 40.46
N SER A 991 -32.43 13.29 40.89
CA SER A 991 -31.60 12.06 40.84
C SER A 991 -30.23 12.19 41.51
N ALA A 992 -29.66 13.40 41.67
CA ALA A 992 -28.36 13.59 42.35
C ALA A 992 -28.46 14.07 43.81
N ALA A 993 -29.42 14.97 44.10
CA ALA A 993 -29.59 15.63 45.41
C ALA A 993 -29.89 14.66 46.58
N SER A 994 -30.51 13.50 46.31
CA SER A 994 -30.98 12.57 47.36
C SER A 994 -29.87 11.88 48.14
N ALA A 995 -28.61 11.91 47.69
CA ALA A 995 -27.51 11.15 48.31
C ALA A 995 -26.79 11.90 49.46
N LEU A 996 -27.03 13.21 49.62
CA LEU A 996 -26.43 14.03 50.69
C LEU A 996 -27.40 14.30 51.85
N VAL A 997 -28.71 14.27 51.60
CA VAL A 997 -29.75 14.49 52.62
C VAL A 997 -29.63 13.46 53.73
N GLY A 998 -29.58 13.94 54.98
CA GLY A 998 -29.37 13.12 56.17
C GLY A 998 -27.91 12.84 56.53
N THR A 999 -26.94 13.28 55.72
CA THR A 999 -25.50 13.15 56.03
C THR A 999 -24.95 14.37 56.75
N THR A 1000 -23.86 14.18 57.50
CA THR A 1000 -23.01 15.27 58.00
C THR A 1000 -21.88 15.49 56.99
N PRO A 1001 -21.77 16.67 56.36
CA PRO A 1001 -20.69 16.95 55.42
C PRO A 1001 -19.34 17.03 56.13
N ALA A 1002 -18.24 16.78 55.40
CA ALA A 1002 -16.90 17.04 55.90
C ALA A 1002 -16.73 18.54 56.23
N ASP A 1003 -15.91 18.84 57.23
CA ASP A 1003 -15.60 20.23 57.57
C ASP A 1003 -14.70 20.86 56.50
N PHE A 1004 -14.94 22.12 56.18
CA PHE A 1004 -14.21 22.87 55.18
C PHE A 1004 -14.02 24.32 55.63
N ASP A 1005 -13.01 24.98 55.07
CA ASP A 1005 -12.60 26.33 55.43
C ASP A 1005 -12.29 27.15 54.15
N LEU A 1006 -13.09 28.19 53.89
CA LEU A 1006 -12.96 29.07 52.72
C LEU A 1006 -12.64 30.51 53.13
N GLN A 1007 -11.87 31.21 52.30
CA GLN A 1007 -11.71 32.65 52.42
C GLN A 1007 -13.02 33.36 52.02
N MET A 1008 -13.40 34.39 52.76
CA MET A 1008 -14.55 35.23 52.47
C MET A 1008 -14.18 36.48 51.66
N LEU A 1009 -15.15 37.05 50.96
CA LEU A 1009 -14.96 38.22 50.09
C LEU A 1009 -14.55 39.50 50.85
N ASP A 1010 -14.91 39.60 52.13
CA ASP A 1010 -14.54 40.66 53.07
C ASP A 1010 -13.15 40.44 53.71
N GLY A 1011 -12.50 39.30 53.43
CA GLY A 1011 -11.19 38.93 53.97
C GLY A 1011 -11.22 38.05 55.21
N GLN A 1012 -12.40 37.74 55.78
CA GLN A 1012 -12.53 36.77 56.87
C GLN A 1012 -12.38 35.33 56.37
N ARG A 1013 -12.52 34.34 57.27
CA ARG A 1013 -12.60 32.91 56.92
C ARG A 1013 -13.94 32.36 57.39
N PHE A 1014 -14.55 31.53 56.56
CA PHE A 1014 -15.76 30.78 56.88
C PHE A 1014 -15.42 29.31 57.05
N ARG A 1015 -15.72 28.77 58.24
CA ARG A 1015 -15.51 27.36 58.57
C ARG A 1015 -16.79 26.72 59.06
N LEU A 1016 -17.25 25.67 58.39
CA LEU A 1016 -18.58 25.10 58.65
C LEU A 1016 -18.74 24.63 60.12
N SER A 1017 -17.72 24.00 60.71
CA SER A 1017 -17.79 23.51 62.07
C SER A 1017 -17.99 24.57 63.16
N GLU A 1018 -17.67 25.84 62.88
CA GLU A 1018 -17.80 26.96 63.82
C GLU A 1018 -19.25 27.46 63.96
N HIS A 1019 -20.14 27.06 63.04
CA HIS A 1019 -21.54 27.48 62.99
C HIS A 1019 -22.53 26.40 63.47
N LYS A 1020 -22.05 25.36 64.18
CA LYS A 1020 -22.93 24.41 64.87
C LYS A 1020 -23.86 25.14 65.85
N GLY A 1021 -25.12 24.71 65.90
CA GLY A 1021 -26.19 25.41 66.61
C GLY A 1021 -26.99 26.38 65.74
N LYS A 1022 -26.52 26.76 64.54
CA LYS A 1022 -27.27 27.57 63.57
C LYS A 1022 -27.78 26.71 62.40
N VAL A 1023 -28.88 27.13 61.76
CA VAL A 1023 -29.22 26.67 60.41
C VAL A 1023 -28.28 27.35 59.43
N VAL A 1024 -27.55 26.57 58.62
CA VAL A 1024 -26.62 27.12 57.61
C VAL A 1024 -27.17 26.83 56.21
N VAL A 1025 -27.30 27.86 55.39
CA VAL A 1025 -27.68 27.77 53.98
C VAL A 1025 -26.46 28.09 53.13
N LEU A 1026 -26.02 27.12 52.34
CA LEU A 1026 -24.96 27.30 51.35
C LEU A 1026 -25.61 27.41 49.96
N ASP A 1027 -25.30 28.45 49.19
CA ASP A 1027 -25.79 28.60 47.83
C ASP A 1027 -24.63 28.75 46.83
N PHE A 1028 -24.38 27.74 46.01
CA PHE A 1028 -23.29 27.72 45.03
C PHE A 1028 -23.70 28.47 43.76
N TRP A 1029 -22.93 29.49 43.36
CA TRP A 1029 -23.31 30.43 42.30
C TRP A 1029 -22.09 31.01 41.53
N ALA A 1030 -22.38 31.76 40.45
CA ALA A 1030 -21.41 32.55 39.70
C ALA A 1030 -22.06 33.80 39.05
N THR A 1031 -21.31 34.86 38.78
CA THR A 1031 -21.86 36.14 38.28
C THR A 1031 -22.40 36.05 36.85
N TRP A 1032 -21.91 35.11 36.04
CA TRP A 1032 -22.39 34.84 34.68
C TRP A 1032 -23.63 33.91 34.63
N CYS A 1033 -24.04 33.31 35.74
CA CYS A 1033 -25.14 32.35 35.78
C CYS A 1033 -26.50 33.06 35.88
N GLY A 1034 -27.20 33.23 34.76
CA GLY A 1034 -28.52 33.90 34.71
C GLY A 1034 -29.53 33.45 35.78
N PRO A 1035 -29.78 32.14 35.95
CA PRO A 1035 -30.65 31.63 37.02
C PRO A 1035 -30.15 31.96 38.44
N CYS A 1036 -28.84 31.99 38.67
CA CYS A 1036 -28.25 32.40 39.94
C CYS A 1036 -28.47 33.90 40.22
N VAL A 1037 -28.30 34.75 39.20
CA VAL A 1037 -28.56 36.19 39.29
C VAL A 1037 -30.03 36.47 39.64
N ALA A 1038 -30.96 35.64 39.16
CA ALA A 1038 -32.38 35.71 39.53
C ALA A 1038 -32.66 35.18 40.95
N ALA A 1039 -31.97 34.13 41.39
CA ALA A 1039 -32.16 33.50 42.70
C ALA A 1039 -31.66 34.34 43.88
N LEU A 1040 -30.49 34.97 43.75
CA LEU A 1040 -29.80 35.65 44.86
C LEU A 1040 -30.69 36.67 45.61
N PRO A 1041 -31.43 37.59 44.95
CA PRO A 1041 -32.31 38.52 45.65
C PRO A 1041 -33.42 37.84 46.45
N GLU A 1042 -34.03 36.78 45.91
CA GLU A 1042 -35.07 36.00 46.62
C GLU A 1042 -34.50 35.30 47.85
N TYR A 1043 -33.33 34.67 47.73
CA TYR A 1043 -32.70 33.91 48.82
C TYR A 1043 -32.18 34.81 49.94
N ILE A 1044 -31.54 35.93 49.60
CA ILE A 1044 -31.13 36.96 50.57
C ILE A 1044 -32.36 37.51 51.31
N SER A 1045 -33.46 37.80 50.61
CA SER A 1045 -34.70 38.29 51.23
C SER A 1045 -35.46 37.21 52.02
N ALA A 1046 -35.25 35.93 51.73
CA ALA A 1046 -35.85 34.84 52.49
C ALA A 1046 -35.20 34.69 53.86
N VAL A 1047 -33.87 34.83 53.92
CA VAL A 1047 -33.08 34.64 55.15
C VAL A 1047 -33.01 35.90 56.02
N SER A 1048 -33.08 37.11 55.45
CA SER A 1048 -32.96 38.38 56.18
C SER A 1048 -34.02 38.62 57.26
N GLY A 1049 -35.12 37.87 57.27
CA GLY A 1049 -36.16 37.91 58.30
C GLY A 1049 -35.89 37.05 59.54
N PHE A 1050 -34.79 36.29 59.56
CA PHE A 1050 -34.41 35.45 60.70
C PHE A 1050 -33.32 36.10 61.56
N ASP A 1051 -33.27 35.68 62.82
CA ASP A 1051 -32.20 36.02 63.75
C ASP A 1051 -30.85 35.46 63.25
N ALA A 1052 -29.85 36.33 63.07
CA ALA A 1052 -28.51 35.97 62.62
C ALA A 1052 -27.76 35.06 63.61
N ASP A 1053 -28.22 34.98 64.87
CA ASP A 1053 -27.75 34.00 65.83
C ASP A 1053 -28.37 32.61 65.69
N LYS A 1054 -29.34 32.44 64.79
CA LYS A 1054 -30.03 31.17 64.52
C LYS A 1054 -29.91 30.70 63.07
N VAL A 1055 -29.75 31.62 62.12
CA VAL A 1055 -29.67 31.30 60.68
C VAL A 1055 -28.53 32.07 60.02
N LEU A 1056 -27.77 31.39 59.15
CA LEU A 1056 -26.67 31.95 58.38
C LEU A 1056 -26.80 31.58 56.91
N PHE A 1057 -26.74 32.57 56.02
CA PHE A 1057 -26.68 32.37 54.56
C PHE A 1057 -25.27 32.68 54.05
N VAL A 1058 -24.69 31.77 53.28
CA VAL A 1058 -23.38 31.92 52.65
C VAL A 1058 -23.50 31.58 51.17
N ALA A 1059 -23.28 32.58 50.32
CA ALA A 1059 -23.21 32.40 48.88
C ALA A 1059 -21.79 31.92 48.51
N VAL A 1060 -21.65 30.68 48.09
CA VAL A 1060 -20.36 30.08 47.72
C VAL A 1060 -20.12 30.36 46.24
N ASN A 1061 -19.17 31.25 45.94
CA ASN A 1061 -18.88 31.64 44.56
C ASN A 1061 -17.81 30.72 43.95
N GLN A 1062 -18.09 30.21 42.75
CA GLN A 1062 -17.25 29.22 42.07
C GLN A 1062 -16.22 29.86 41.13
N GLN A 1063 -14.94 29.77 41.52
CA GLN A 1063 -13.77 30.04 40.66
C GLN A 1063 -13.63 31.48 40.11
N GLU A 1064 -14.44 32.47 40.53
CA GLU A 1064 -14.32 33.87 40.07
C GLU A 1064 -13.38 34.70 40.96
N SER A 1065 -12.87 35.81 40.42
CA SER A 1065 -12.01 36.72 41.17
C SER A 1065 -12.82 37.58 42.16
N SER A 1066 -12.19 37.96 43.26
CA SER A 1066 -12.82 38.81 44.28
C SER A 1066 -13.22 40.18 43.71
N GLU A 1067 -12.53 40.64 42.67
CA GLU A 1067 -12.76 41.90 41.95
C GLU A 1067 -14.02 41.80 41.07
N GLN A 1068 -14.17 40.70 40.32
CA GLN A 1068 -15.36 40.40 39.51
C GLN A 1068 -16.61 40.29 40.38
N ILE A 1069 -16.52 39.59 41.51
CA ILE A 1069 -17.64 39.43 42.45
C ILE A 1069 -18.03 40.77 43.07
N ARG A 1070 -17.07 41.59 43.53
CA ARG A 1070 -17.35 42.93 44.08
C ARG A 1070 -18.00 43.86 43.05
N ALA A 1071 -17.53 43.84 41.80
CA ALA A 1071 -18.11 44.64 40.72
C ALA A 1071 -19.58 44.26 40.49
N PHE A 1072 -19.87 42.96 40.35
CA PHE A 1072 -21.24 42.45 40.17
C PHE A 1072 -22.15 42.78 41.37
N LEU A 1073 -21.70 42.53 42.60
CA LEU A 1073 -22.50 42.80 43.81
C LEU A 1073 -22.81 44.29 43.98
N SER A 1074 -21.86 45.16 43.64
CA SER A 1074 -22.06 46.62 43.59
C SER A 1074 -23.10 47.01 42.53
N GLU A 1075 -23.01 46.46 41.33
CA GLU A 1075 -23.97 46.70 40.23
C GLU A 1075 -25.39 46.25 40.60
N LYS A 1076 -25.54 45.05 41.19
CA LYS A 1076 -26.84 44.51 41.63
C LYS A 1076 -27.33 45.06 42.97
N LYS A 1077 -26.51 45.85 43.68
CA LYS A 1077 -26.79 46.38 45.02
C LYS A 1077 -27.11 45.29 46.05
N LEU A 1078 -26.39 44.18 45.99
CA LEU A 1078 -26.52 43.03 46.88
C LEU A 1078 -25.31 42.93 47.82
N SER A 1079 -25.53 42.52 49.07
CA SER A 1079 -24.47 42.35 50.06
C SER A 1079 -24.59 41.03 50.86
N PRO A 1080 -24.65 39.86 50.20
CA PRO A 1080 -24.59 38.58 50.90
C PRO A 1080 -23.20 38.32 51.49
N ALA A 1081 -23.14 37.44 52.48
CA ALA A 1081 -21.88 36.85 52.92
C ALA A 1081 -21.39 35.89 51.82
N VAL A 1082 -20.20 36.13 51.24
CA VAL A 1082 -19.68 35.34 50.11
C VAL A 1082 -18.40 34.61 50.49
N ALA A 1083 -18.40 33.29 50.29
CA ALA A 1083 -17.22 32.43 50.39
C ALA A 1083 -16.64 32.14 48.99
N LEU A 1084 -15.32 32.01 48.90
CA LEU A 1084 -14.59 31.92 47.63
C LEU A 1084 -14.05 30.50 47.38
N ASP A 1085 -14.83 29.65 46.70
CA ASP A 1085 -14.36 28.33 46.27
C ASP A 1085 -13.56 28.44 44.95
N ARG A 1086 -12.35 28.99 45.07
CA ARG A 1086 -11.43 29.21 43.93
C ARG A 1086 -10.98 27.93 43.24
N THR A 1087 -11.16 26.79 43.88
CA THR A 1087 -10.70 25.46 43.41
C THR A 1087 -11.83 24.54 42.95
N ALA A 1088 -13.10 24.92 43.18
CA ALA A 1088 -14.27 24.03 43.09
C ALA A 1088 -14.24 22.80 44.03
N SER A 1089 -13.42 22.80 45.09
CA SER A 1089 -13.25 21.64 45.97
C SER A 1089 -14.41 21.46 46.94
N VAL A 1090 -15.05 22.56 47.37
CA VAL A 1090 -16.27 22.50 48.20
C VAL A 1090 -17.47 22.15 47.32
N ALA A 1091 -17.54 22.66 46.08
CA ALA A 1091 -18.54 22.21 45.11
C ALA A 1091 -18.45 20.70 44.79
N GLU A 1092 -17.24 20.16 44.64
CA GLU A 1092 -17.03 18.71 44.48
C GLU A 1092 -17.53 17.93 45.71
N GLN A 1093 -17.19 18.40 46.92
CA GLN A 1093 -17.65 17.80 48.19
C GLN A 1093 -19.20 17.74 48.28
N PHE A 1094 -19.88 18.81 47.87
CA PHE A 1094 -21.35 18.87 47.83
C PHE A 1094 -21.96 18.35 46.52
N LYS A 1095 -21.17 17.69 45.66
CA LYS A 1095 -21.63 17.06 44.40
C LYS A 1095 -22.40 18.02 43.49
N VAL A 1096 -21.95 19.27 43.40
CA VAL A 1096 -22.59 20.33 42.62
C VAL A 1096 -22.43 20.05 41.11
N THR A 1097 -23.49 19.53 40.48
CA THR A 1097 -23.53 19.24 39.03
C THR A 1097 -24.11 20.39 38.19
N GLY A 1098 -24.62 21.44 38.81
CA GLY A 1098 -25.22 22.61 38.16
C GLY A 1098 -25.57 23.68 39.19
N ILE A 1099 -25.67 24.94 38.76
CA ILE A 1099 -25.90 26.11 39.61
C ILE A 1099 -27.15 26.93 39.17
N PRO A 1100 -27.88 27.60 40.09
CA PRO A 1100 -27.61 27.65 41.53
C PRO A 1100 -27.85 26.30 42.20
N HIS A 1101 -27.11 26.04 43.27
CA HIS A 1101 -27.21 24.80 44.05
C HIS A 1101 -27.29 25.17 45.52
N THR A 1102 -28.41 24.85 46.17
CA THR A 1102 -28.66 25.31 47.52
C THR A 1102 -28.73 24.13 48.49
N VAL A 1103 -27.98 24.20 49.59
CA VAL A 1103 -27.90 23.16 50.63
C VAL A 1103 -28.30 23.79 51.96
N ILE A 1104 -29.30 23.21 52.63
CA ILE A 1104 -29.72 23.65 53.98
C ILE A 1104 -29.25 22.62 55.01
N ILE A 1105 -28.53 23.09 56.02
CA ILE A 1105 -27.90 22.29 57.07
C ILE A 1105 -28.53 22.68 58.42
N SER A 1106 -28.96 21.71 59.21
CA SER A 1106 -29.58 21.94 60.52
C SER A 1106 -28.57 22.32 61.62
N PRO A 1107 -29.02 22.82 62.79
CA PRO A 1107 -28.16 23.10 63.95
C PRO A 1107 -27.28 21.93 64.41
N ALA A 1108 -27.67 20.69 64.12
CA ALA A 1108 -26.89 19.49 64.39
C ALA A 1108 -25.72 19.25 63.41
N GLY A 1109 -25.62 20.04 62.33
CA GLY A 1109 -24.64 19.87 61.26
C GLY A 1109 -25.04 18.83 60.21
N THR A 1110 -26.33 18.51 60.07
CA THR A 1110 -26.83 17.52 59.10
C THR A 1110 -27.51 18.20 57.92
N VAL A 1111 -27.28 17.74 56.69
CA VAL A 1111 -27.98 18.25 55.50
C VAL A 1111 -29.45 17.85 55.56
N GLU A 1112 -30.35 18.84 55.55
CA GLU A 1112 -31.81 18.65 55.63
C GLU A 1112 -32.49 18.66 54.26
N THR A 1113 -31.99 19.46 53.32
CA THR A 1113 -32.44 19.47 51.92
C THR A 1113 -31.35 19.99 50.99
N VAL A 1114 -31.43 19.58 49.72
CA VAL A 1114 -30.58 20.03 48.62
C VAL A 1114 -31.47 20.34 47.42
N HIS A 1115 -31.28 21.52 46.83
CA HIS A 1115 -32.00 21.99 45.65
C HIS A 1115 -31.01 22.35 44.54
N THR A 1116 -31.33 22.02 43.29
CA THR A 1116 -30.49 22.34 42.12
C THR A 1116 -31.34 23.04 41.07
N GLY A 1117 -30.82 24.13 40.53
CA GLY A 1117 -31.56 25.05 39.67
C GLY A 1117 -32.38 26.07 40.47
N PHE A 1118 -33.00 27.00 39.74
CA PHE A 1118 -33.87 28.04 40.32
C PHE A 1118 -35.26 27.98 39.68
N ARG A 1119 -36.29 28.21 40.51
CA ARG A 1119 -37.68 28.41 40.09
C ARG A 1119 -38.29 29.56 40.87
N GLN A 1120 -39.22 30.28 40.26
CA GLN A 1120 -39.92 31.39 40.89
C GLN A 1120 -40.59 30.93 42.19
N GLY A 1121 -40.36 31.67 43.29
CA GLY A 1121 -40.91 31.35 44.61
C GLY A 1121 -40.05 30.43 45.48
N ALA A 1122 -38.90 29.95 44.98
CA ALA A 1122 -37.97 29.12 45.75
C ALA A 1122 -37.50 29.79 47.06
N GLY A 1123 -37.41 31.13 47.12
CA GLY A 1123 -37.12 31.85 48.37
C GLY A 1123 -38.20 31.64 49.45
N THR A 1124 -39.47 31.52 49.07
CA THR A 1124 -40.57 31.25 50.02
C THR A 1124 -40.50 29.83 50.56
N GLU A 1125 -40.16 28.86 49.70
CA GLU A 1125 -39.98 27.46 50.10
C GLU A 1125 -38.79 27.30 51.06
N MET A 1126 -37.68 27.96 50.77
CA MET A 1126 -36.51 28.05 51.67
C MET A 1126 -36.89 28.63 53.03
N LYS A 1127 -37.59 29.78 53.06
CA LYS A 1127 -38.03 30.42 54.30
C LYS A 1127 -38.90 29.50 55.16
N ASN A 1128 -39.87 28.83 54.55
CA ASN A 1128 -40.74 27.89 55.25
C ASN A 1128 -39.96 26.68 55.79
N THR A 1129 -39.00 26.17 55.02
CA THR A 1129 -38.11 25.06 55.44
C THR A 1129 -37.27 25.46 56.66
N ILE A 1130 -36.63 26.64 56.62
CA ILE A 1130 -35.83 27.15 57.75
C ILE A 1130 -36.69 27.32 59.01
N GLN A 1131 -37.88 27.93 58.88
CA GLN A 1131 -38.81 28.10 60.01
C GLN A 1131 -39.20 26.75 60.62
N GLN A 1132 -39.56 25.77 59.79
CA GLN A 1132 -39.90 24.42 60.26
C GLN A 1132 -38.73 23.70 60.93
N ILE A 1133 -37.49 23.92 60.49
CA ILE A 1133 -36.29 23.37 61.15
C ILE A 1133 -36.10 24.02 62.54
N LEU A 1134 -36.27 25.35 62.64
CA LEU A 1134 -36.16 26.07 63.92
C LEU A 1134 -37.26 25.69 64.92
N ASP A 1135 -38.49 25.47 64.43
CA ASP A 1135 -39.64 25.07 65.26
C ASP A 1135 -39.65 23.56 65.58
N GLY A 1136 -38.70 22.78 65.06
CA GLY A 1136 -38.65 21.32 65.23
C GLY A 1136 -39.79 20.56 64.54
N THR A 1137 -40.49 21.20 63.59
CA THR A 1137 -41.63 20.63 62.86
C THR A 1137 -41.26 20.09 61.48
N TRP A 1138 -40.05 20.39 61.00
CA TRP A 1138 -39.52 19.88 59.72
C TRP A 1138 -39.45 18.36 59.70
N LYS A 1139 -40.02 17.77 58.65
CA LYS A 1139 -39.85 16.35 58.31
C LYS A 1139 -38.92 16.27 57.10
N ARG A 1140 -37.67 15.86 57.36
CA ARG A 1140 -36.69 15.59 56.32
C ARG A 1140 -37.27 14.64 55.26
N PRO A 1141 -37.16 14.95 53.95
CA PRO A 1141 -37.55 14.02 52.89
C PRO A 1141 -36.85 12.67 53.08
N ALA A 1142 -37.57 11.57 52.83
CA ALA A 1142 -36.96 10.25 52.84
C ALA A 1142 -35.90 10.18 51.72
N ALA A 1143 -34.71 9.69 52.03
CA ALA A 1143 -33.73 9.36 51.00
C ALA A 1143 -34.34 8.28 50.10
N ALA A 1144 -34.31 8.49 48.77
CA ALA A 1144 -34.75 7.48 47.83
C ALA A 1144 -33.90 6.21 47.99
N ASP A 1145 -34.55 5.04 47.98
CA ASP A 1145 -33.92 3.77 48.33
C ASP A 1145 -32.60 3.55 47.58
N ALA A 1146 -31.51 3.48 48.35
CA ALA A 1146 -30.21 3.09 47.81
C ALA A 1146 -30.29 1.65 47.28
N PRO A 1147 -29.75 1.34 46.09
CA PRO A 1147 -29.62 -0.03 45.63
C PRO A 1147 -28.88 -0.88 46.68
N PRO A 1148 -29.29 -2.13 46.93
CA PRO A 1148 -28.69 -2.94 47.98
C PRO A 1148 -27.18 -3.12 47.73
N ALA A 1149 -26.39 -2.96 48.79
CA ALA A 1149 -24.95 -3.11 48.74
C ALA A 1149 -24.55 -4.49 48.19
N GLN A 1150 -23.67 -4.51 47.18
CA GLN A 1150 -23.02 -5.76 46.77
C GLN A 1150 -22.10 -6.23 47.92
N PRO A 1151 -22.17 -7.52 48.32
CA PRO A 1151 -21.38 -8.02 49.43
C PRO A 1151 -19.91 -8.20 49.05
N ASP A 1152 -19.03 -7.75 49.95
CA ASP A 1152 -17.63 -8.11 50.13
C ASP A 1152 -16.74 -8.33 48.89
N GLN A 1153 -16.05 -7.26 48.47
CA GLN A 1153 -14.66 -7.39 48.04
C GLN A 1153 -13.73 -6.93 49.18
N PRO A 1154 -12.70 -7.71 49.55
CA PRO A 1154 -11.82 -7.36 50.65
C PRO A 1154 -11.01 -6.10 50.35
N ALA A 1155 -10.90 -5.22 51.35
CA ALA A 1155 -10.28 -3.91 51.21
C ALA A 1155 -8.82 -3.99 50.73
N GLN A 1156 -8.52 -3.29 49.63
CA GLN A 1156 -7.14 -2.88 49.35
C GLN A 1156 -6.75 -1.76 50.35
N PRO A 1157 -5.53 -1.79 50.93
CA PRO A 1157 -5.08 -0.72 51.80
C PRO A 1157 -4.93 0.59 51.00
N PRO A 1158 -5.16 1.76 51.63
CA PRO A 1158 -5.13 3.04 50.93
C PRO A 1158 -3.72 3.31 50.38
N ALA A 1159 -3.65 3.65 49.09
CA ALA A 1159 -2.43 4.18 48.51
C ALA A 1159 -2.14 5.57 49.12
N GLU A 1160 -0.95 5.74 49.70
CA GLU A 1160 -0.49 7.03 50.19
C GLU A 1160 -0.46 8.05 49.04
N LYS A 1161 -1.22 9.14 49.16
CA LYS A 1161 -1.09 10.28 48.25
C LYS A 1161 0.30 10.90 48.44
N PRO A 1162 1.10 11.11 47.40
CA PRO A 1162 2.35 11.85 47.53
C PRO A 1162 2.04 13.29 47.96
N VAL A 1163 2.67 13.72 49.05
CA VAL A 1163 2.61 15.10 49.52
C VAL A 1163 3.34 15.97 48.51
N LEU A 1164 2.61 16.88 47.85
CA LEU A 1164 3.20 18.03 47.17
C LEU A 1164 3.96 18.85 48.22
N ARG A 1165 5.29 18.87 48.10
CA ARG A 1165 6.11 19.96 48.62
C ARG A 1165 6.44 20.88 47.46
N GLU A 1166 6.53 22.17 47.81
CA GLU A 1166 6.68 23.35 46.94
C GLU A 1166 7.81 23.25 45.91
#